data_AF-A0A5E8B650-F1
#
_entry.id   AF-A0A5E8B650-F1
#
_cell.length_a   1.000
_cell.length_b   1.000
_cell.length_c   1.000
_cell.angle_alpha   90.00
_cell.angle_beta   90.00
_cell.angle_gamma   90.00
#
_symmetry.space_group_name_H-M   'P 1'
#
loop_
_entity.id
_entity.type
_entity.pdbx_description
1 polymer ?
#
loop_
_entity_poly.entity_id
_entity_poly.type
_entity_poly.pdbx_seq_one_letter_code
_entity_poly.pdbx_strand_id
1 'polypeptide(L)'
;MVISNGKEYLTVEEQRLRQDRKKEKVRRYWKRWGPYLSERQWATVREDYSANGDAWSDFPHDHARSRVYRWGEDGIAGVSDNHQLTCISFAFWNEKDDILKERLFGLTGHQGNHGEDVKEAYFYLDNLPTHSYMKYLYKYTQKKYPYEQLAKENANRSRLEPEYEIFDAGSFDDNRYFDIFIEMAKDEDNEEELLFRITAYNRGPEAAPLHIIPQVWFRNTWGWGIESEKDHPIPSLEATSETVVTSKHWRLGERYLHMAPSPGFDYEDAPTPSSDDDYNQNDDSGDDVFPTLLFTNNETNKKKLYGVKNESPYVKDAFHDYIINDNLKTVNPANKGTKVGAWYAFDSGDGIPPGDFVTVRFKYSNNKPVNPSEFDEEEFDKIMDQRQDEADDFYWRISPSPISDDLRCIQRQALAGMLWTKQFYHFIHSQWANGDPENPPPPPERANVRNQHWKHLHIDDILSLPDKWEYPFFAAWDSAFHCIPLAMVDPEFAKKQLDLLTREWYMHPNGQIPAYEWNFSDVNPPVHAWATFRTFKIERKMFGNEDIDFLERVFQKLLLNFTWWVNRKDGDGKNVFEGGFLGLDNIGLFNRSEPLPTGGVLEQADSTGWMAFFCLQMLNIALELAKHRPVYEDIASKFFEHFMFIADAMSFRSGGGVEKPLWNDEDGFYYDAISWGGPWSQQLPVRSLVGLIPLYASLTLEPQILKKFKSFSKRVKWFTDNRRGITERNIASMSQRGTGERMLLALVDRERLEKILERMLDEGEFLSDHGIRSLSKYHKENPYSMEVNGQVFTVDYVPGDSNSGLFGGNSNWRGPIWFPTNFLLIESLQRFYMYYGDTLKVECPKGSGNYMNLANAAEVVQHRLINLFSRDTGGERAINGGNNMLNHDPHWRDYVFFYEFFEADTGRGLGASHQCGWTSLVAKIIHDTGVSCTMPQTPKTPLSAAEHYFDDEVITGRHHARRKSAVSIRLQRRTHSSGISMGPPSRSDTISSYYSDDGAGFGEEVPRSESERKTDSADFEDLEAGTISPKTVHSLNRTSSHVDTSDSYFRDIRELVSRLGSTNVVDHGNFNGELSCDFDS
;
A
#
# COMPACT_ATOMS: atom_id res chain seq x y z
N MET A 1 -17.18 -10.08 -10.43
CA MET A 1 -18.27 -10.04 -11.41
C MET A 1 -18.09 -11.17 -12.40
N VAL A 2 -18.88 -12.24 -12.28
CA VAL A 2 -18.96 -13.30 -13.30
C VAL A 2 -20.15 -13.00 -14.20
N ILE A 3 -19.95 -12.96 -15.51
CA ILE A 3 -21.06 -12.88 -16.47
C ILE A 3 -21.40 -14.31 -16.93
N SER A 4 -22.52 -14.85 -16.46
CA SER A 4 -23.02 -16.17 -16.86
C SER A 4 -24.43 -16.05 -17.44
N ASN A 5 -24.64 -16.58 -18.65
CA ASN A 5 -25.89 -16.44 -19.41
C ASN A 5 -26.41 -14.99 -19.52
N GLY A 6 -25.51 -14.01 -19.58
CA GLY A 6 -25.84 -12.58 -19.65
C GLY A 6 -26.28 -11.94 -18.31
N LYS A 7 -26.20 -12.67 -17.19
CA LYS A 7 -26.39 -12.11 -15.84
C LYS A 7 -25.06 -11.87 -15.17
N GLU A 8 -24.93 -10.72 -14.50
CA GLU A 8 -23.84 -10.42 -13.59
C GLU A 8 -24.08 -11.11 -12.24
N TYR A 9 -23.08 -11.85 -11.77
CA TYR A 9 -23.00 -12.39 -10.41
C TYR A 9 -21.91 -11.62 -9.65
N LEU A 10 -22.25 -11.18 -8.44
CA LEU A 10 -21.46 -10.29 -7.59
C LEU A 10 -21.42 -10.85 -6.18
N THR A 11 -20.25 -10.80 -5.54
CA THR A 11 -20.11 -11.01 -4.09
C THR A 11 -20.88 -9.92 -3.33
N VAL A 12 -21.13 -10.08 -2.03
CA VAL A 12 -21.80 -9.03 -1.22
C VAL A 12 -20.97 -7.74 -1.21
N GLU A 13 -19.65 -7.84 -1.12
CA GLU A 13 -18.74 -6.70 -1.17
C GLU A 13 -18.78 -5.95 -2.52
N GLU A 14 -18.89 -6.64 -3.65
CA GLU A 14 -19.08 -6.00 -4.95
C GLU A 14 -20.42 -5.24 -5.05
N GLN A 15 -21.41 -5.59 -4.22
CA GLN A 15 -22.67 -4.85 -4.10
C GLN A 15 -22.52 -3.62 -3.20
N ARG A 16 -21.83 -3.72 -2.05
CA ARG A 16 -21.48 -2.58 -1.20
C ARG A 16 -20.67 -1.52 -1.96
N LEU A 17 -19.66 -1.93 -2.73
CA LEU A 17 -18.89 -1.04 -3.62
C LEU A 17 -19.77 -0.33 -4.66
N ARG A 18 -20.81 -1.00 -5.18
CA ARG A 18 -21.77 -0.37 -6.11
C ARG A 18 -22.68 0.63 -5.40
N GLN A 19 -23.08 0.39 -4.15
CA GLN A 19 -23.88 1.31 -3.33
C GLN A 19 -23.09 2.57 -2.94
N ASP A 20 -21.82 2.41 -2.53
CA ASP A 20 -20.92 3.52 -2.19
C ASP A 20 -20.70 4.48 -3.38
N ARG A 21 -20.55 3.91 -4.58
CA ARG A 21 -20.35 4.65 -5.84
C ARG A 21 -21.62 5.31 -6.38
N LYS A 22 -22.76 4.62 -6.38
CA LYS A 22 -23.95 5.03 -7.13
C LYS A 22 -24.85 6.00 -6.36
N LYS A 23 -25.46 6.92 -7.12
CA LYS A 23 -26.73 7.55 -6.74
C LYS A 23 -27.89 6.57 -6.95
N GLU A 24 -27.96 5.54 -6.12
CA GLU A 24 -29.23 4.84 -5.90
C GLU A 24 -30.18 5.75 -5.09
N LYS A 25 -31.44 5.36 -4.85
CA LYS A 25 -32.43 6.27 -4.22
C LYS A 25 -32.02 6.72 -2.82
N VAL A 26 -31.19 5.92 -2.14
CA VAL A 26 -30.39 6.28 -0.96
C VAL A 26 -28.96 5.85 -1.30
N ARG A 27 -27.97 6.68 -1.00
CA ARG A 27 -26.54 6.33 -1.12
C ARG A 27 -26.02 5.95 0.25
N ARG A 28 -25.68 4.67 0.46
CA ARG A 28 -24.91 4.23 1.63
C ARG A 28 -23.46 4.68 1.47
N TYR A 29 -22.86 5.33 2.46
CA TYR A 29 -21.46 5.79 2.40
C TYR A 29 -20.52 4.83 3.14
N TRP A 30 -20.43 3.59 2.65
CA TRP A 30 -19.65 2.52 3.27
C TRP A 30 -18.21 2.92 3.60
N LYS A 31 -17.54 3.68 2.71
CA LYS A 31 -16.15 4.12 2.89
C LYS A 31 -15.97 5.33 3.83
N ARG A 32 -17.01 5.75 4.56
CA ARG A 32 -16.87 6.79 5.60
C ARG A 32 -15.97 6.32 6.74
N TRP A 33 -16.20 5.13 7.26
CA TRP A 33 -15.45 4.56 8.38
C TRP A 33 -14.41 3.55 7.87
N GLY A 34 -13.17 3.64 8.33
CA GLY A 34 -12.08 2.76 7.89
C GLY A 34 -10.81 2.94 8.74
N PRO A 35 -9.72 2.22 8.41
CA PRO A 35 -8.51 2.11 9.22
C PRO A 35 -7.60 3.35 9.14
N TYR A 36 -8.20 4.54 9.11
CA TYR A 36 -7.56 5.76 8.61
C TYR A 36 -6.68 6.49 9.64
N LEU A 37 -6.50 5.96 10.84
CA LEU A 37 -5.44 6.37 11.76
C LEU A 37 -4.07 5.95 11.20
N SER A 38 -3.03 6.70 11.58
CA SER A 38 -1.65 6.24 11.44
C SER A 38 -1.28 5.22 12.53
N GLU A 39 -0.19 4.49 12.38
CA GLU A 39 0.40 3.73 13.49
C GLU A 39 1.50 4.54 14.20
N ARG A 40 2.09 5.52 13.49
CA ARG A 40 2.91 6.60 14.04
C ARG A 40 2.51 7.97 13.45
N GLN A 41 2.19 8.93 14.33
CA GLN A 41 2.03 10.36 14.00
C GLN A 41 3.16 11.21 14.60
N TRP A 42 3.74 10.77 15.72
CA TRP A 42 4.90 11.39 16.34
C TRP A 42 6.15 11.29 15.46
N ALA A 43 7.06 12.26 15.59
CA ALA A 43 8.24 12.44 14.74
C ALA A 43 7.99 12.46 13.21
N THR A 44 7.00 13.24 12.78
CA THR A 44 6.69 13.45 11.35
C THR A 44 6.88 14.93 10.97
N VAL A 45 7.17 15.24 9.69
CA VAL A 45 7.51 16.61 9.28
C VAL A 45 6.31 17.55 9.38
N ARG A 46 5.08 17.02 9.27
CA ARG A 46 3.86 17.77 9.58
C ARG A 46 3.79 18.19 11.06
N GLU A 47 4.17 17.31 12.00
CA GLU A 47 4.18 17.62 13.44
C GLU A 47 5.47 18.34 13.93
N ASP A 48 6.43 18.62 13.03
CA ASP A 48 7.69 19.34 13.30
C ASP A 48 7.47 20.85 13.45
N TYR A 49 7.75 21.39 14.65
CA TYR A 49 7.71 22.82 14.96
C TYR A 49 9.10 23.36 15.39
N SER A 50 10.17 22.60 15.12
CA SER A 50 11.57 22.96 15.45
C SER A 50 12.14 24.08 14.56
N ALA A 51 13.23 24.73 14.97
CA ALA A 51 13.87 25.78 14.17
C ALA A 51 14.76 25.24 13.03
N ASN A 52 15.30 24.04 13.20
CA ASN A 52 16.27 23.39 12.32
C ASN A 52 15.66 22.28 11.44
N GLY A 53 14.40 21.93 11.65
CA GLY A 53 13.75 20.81 10.97
C GLY A 53 14.04 19.44 11.58
N ASP A 54 14.43 19.35 12.85
CA ASP A 54 14.60 18.08 13.55
C ASP A 54 13.25 17.55 14.06
N ALA A 55 12.50 16.97 13.12
CA ALA A 55 11.23 16.31 13.39
C ALA A 55 11.38 15.12 14.39
N TRP A 56 12.54 14.45 14.39
CA TRP A 56 12.81 13.30 15.25
C TRP A 56 12.85 13.69 16.73
N SER A 57 13.51 14.82 17.04
CA SER A 57 13.68 15.29 18.42
C SER A 57 12.59 16.23 18.93
N ASP A 58 11.83 16.94 18.08
CA ASP A 58 10.78 17.88 18.53
C ASP A 58 9.57 17.17 19.17
N PHE A 59 9.12 16.09 18.54
CA PHE A 59 7.94 15.34 18.94
C PHE A 59 8.23 13.83 19.03
N PRO A 60 9.07 13.39 19.97
CA PRO A 60 9.38 11.98 20.19
C PRO A 60 8.20 11.20 20.81
N HIS A 61 8.29 9.87 20.74
CA HIS A 61 7.34 8.91 21.34
C HIS A 61 6.90 9.27 22.77
N ASP A 62 7.81 9.72 23.64
CA ASP A 62 7.44 10.02 25.03
C ASP A 62 6.55 11.26 25.19
N HIS A 63 6.59 12.19 24.24
CA HIS A 63 5.64 13.29 24.15
C HIS A 63 4.28 12.83 23.57
N ALA A 64 4.21 11.77 22.76
CA ALA A 64 2.99 11.29 22.08
C ALA A 64 1.79 11.06 23.00
N ARG A 65 2.03 10.51 24.20
CA ARG A 65 1.00 10.31 25.22
C ARG A 65 0.42 11.62 25.78
N SER A 66 1.23 12.68 25.85
CA SER A 66 0.94 13.92 26.59
C SER A 66 0.65 15.14 25.70
N ARG A 67 1.09 15.13 24.43
CA ARG A 67 0.92 16.22 23.44
C ARG A 67 -0.16 15.79 22.43
N VAL A 68 -1.11 16.68 22.11
CA VAL A 68 -2.07 16.43 21.02
C VAL A 68 -1.38 16.64 19.67
N TYR A 69 -1.92 16.00 18.64
CA TYR A 69 -1.45 16.12 17.27
C TYR A 69 -2.28 17.14 16.49
N ARG A 70 -1.66 17.77 15.50
CA ARG A 70 -2.29 18.82 14.69
C ARG A 70 -2.81 18.33 13.33
N TRP A 71 -2.12 17.36 12.74
CA TRP A 71 -2.28 16.95 11.33
C TRP A 71 -2.84 15.56 11.16
N GLY A 72 -3.09 14.85 12.25
CA GLY A 72 -3.63 13.50 12.26
C GLY A 72 -3.73 12.97 13.69
N GLU A 73 -3.88 11.65 13.83
CA GLU A 73 -3.84 10.87 15.06
C GLU A 73 -3.26 9.49 14.72
N ASP A 74 -2.61 8.84 15.69
CA ASP A 74 -2.18 7.42 15.63
C ASP A 74 -2.88 6.56 16.68
N GLY A 75 -2.83 5.24 16.50
CA GLY A 75 -3.30 4.26 17.50
C GLY A 75 -3.35 2.83 16.97
N ILE A 76 -3.15 1.85 17.85
CA ILE A 76 -3.13 0.42 17.49
C ILE A 76 -4.47 0.01 16.87
N ALA A 77 -4.41 -0.64 15.69
CA ALA A 77 -5.56 -1.04 14.87
C ALA A 77 -6.61 0.09 14.64
N GLY A 78 -6.16 1.35 14.60
CA GLY A 78 -7.04 2.51 14.71
C GLY A 78 -8.01 2.73 13.54
N VAL A 79 -9.26 3.10 13.87
CA VAL A 79 -10.38 3.34 12.95
C VAL A 79 -10.91 4.78 13.13
N SER A 80 -11.26 5.46 12.03
CA SER A 80 -11.94 6.76 12.09
C SER A 80 -12.91 6.98 10.95
N ASP A 81 -13.66 8.09 11.00
CA ASP A 81 -14.30 8.63 9.82
C ASP A 81 -13.25 9.18 8.82
N ASN A 82 -13.70 9.50 7.60
CA ASN A 82 -12.83 9.85 6.48
C ASN A 82 -12.20 11.26 6.56
N HIS A 83 -12.51 12.07 7.57
CA HIS A 83 -11.78 13.30 7.94
C HIS A 83 -11.12 13.21 9.32
N GLN A 84 -11.14 12.01 9.93
CA GLN A 84 -10.56 11.71 11.23
C GLN A 84 -11.00 12.73 12.30
N LEU A 85 -12.31 12.93 12.41
CA LEU A 85 -12.95 13.79 13.40
C LEU A 85 -13.30 12.98 14.66
N THR A 86 -13.77 11.73 14.50
CA THR A 86 -13.84 10.73 15.57
C THR A 86 -12.86 9.59 15.29
N CYS A 87 -12.02 9.30 16.28
CA CYS A 87 -11.04 8.23 16.29
C CYS A 87 -11.43 7.13 17.29
N ILE A 88 -11.14 5.88 16.94
CA ILE A 88 -11.31 4.68 17.74
C ILE A 88 -9.98 3.91 17.69
N SER A 89 -9.44 3.47 18.82
CA SER A 89 -8.26 2.60 18.89
C SER A 89 -8.23 1.83 20.20
N PHE A 90 -7.20 1.01 20.41
CA PHE A 90 -7.09 0.12 21.55
C PHE A 90 -5.84 0.42 22.35
N ALA A 91 -5.92 0.24 23.66
CA ALA A 91 -4.78 0.29 24.56
C ALA A 91 -4.74 -0.95 25.45
N PHE A 92 -3.52 -1.38 25.78
CA PHE A 92 -3.26 -2.59 26.54
C PHE A 92 -2.30 -2.32 27.70
N TRP A 93 -2.40 -3.12 28.75
CA TRP A 93 -1.42 -3.15 29.84
C TRP A 93 -1.37 -4.54 30.46
N ASN A 94 -0.18 -5.04 30.78
CA ASN A 94 0.06 -6.37 31.35
C ASN A 94 0.51 -6.32 32.83
N GLU A 95 0.21 -5.20 33.52
CA GLU A 95 0.74 -4.80 34.83
C GLU A 95 2.26 -4.61 34.96
N LYS A 96 3.08 -5.17 34.04
CA LYS A 96 4.55 -5.16 34.16
C LYS A 96 5.17 -4.06 33.30
N ASP A 97 4.44 -3.53 32.33
CA ASP A 97 4.91 -2.47 31.44
C ASP A 97 4.83 -1.08 32.08
N ASP A 98 5.83 -0.23 31.86
CA ASP A 98 5.89 1.12 32.47
C ASP A 98 4.85 2.09 31.88
N ILE A 99 4.23 1.71 30.76
CA ILE A 99 3.41 2.59 29.94
C ILE A 99 2.13 1.89 29.51
N LEU A 100 1.07 2.68 29.29
CA LEU A 100 -0.15 2.19 28.67
C LEU A 100 0.12 2.03 27.17
N LYS A 101 0.03 0.81 26.64
CA LYS A 101 0.34 0.49 25.24
C LYS A 101 -0.82 0.92 24.34
N GLU A 102 -0.95 2.23 24.11
CA GLU A 102 -1.96 2.84 23.21
C GLU A 102 -1.43 3.16 21.79
N ARG A 103 -0.14 2.92 21.53
CA ARG A 103 0.53 3.11 20.22
C ARG A 103 1.76 2.20 20.14
N LEU A 104 2.17 1.90 18.91
CA LEU A 104 3.30 1.02 18.61
C LEU A 104 4.63 1.72 18.81
N PHE A 105 5.57 1.07 19.50
CA PHE A 105 6.91 1.56 19.76
C PHE A 105 7.91 1.16 18.65
N GLY A 106 8.95 1.97 18.52
CA GLY A 106 10.07 1.76 17.60
C GLY A 106 11.06 2.92 17.70
N LEU A 107 12.06 2.90 16.83
CA LEU A 107 13.20 3.81 16.85
C LEU A 107 13.06 4.91 15.78
N THR A 108 13.59 6.09 16.07
CA THR A 108 13.83 7.13 15.05
C THR A 108 15.11 6.82 14.27
N GLY A 109 15.29 7.44 13.09
CA GLY A 109 16.51 7.32 12.26
C GLY A 109 17.81 7.86 12.89
N HIS A 110 17.78 8.25 14.17
CA HIS A 110 18.97 8.58 14.99
C HIS A 110 19.19 7.59 16.15
N GLN A 111 18.33 6.57 16.28
CA GLN A 111 18.37 5.55 17.33
C GLN A 111 18.54 4.13 16.78
N GLY A 112 17.98 3.81 15.60
CA GLY A 112 18.26 2.56 14.90
C GLY A 112 19.67 2.55 14.31
N ASN A 113 20.33 1.39 14.26
CA ASN A 113 21.62 1.29 13.56
C ASN A 113 21.46 1.32 12.04
N HIS A 114 20.27 1.02 11.48
CA HIS A 114 19.98 1.22 10.05
C HIS A 114 18.94 2.29 9.72
N GLY A 115 17.88 2.49 10.52
CA GLY A 115 16.91 3.56 10.22
C GLY A 115 15.85 3.86 11.28
N GLU A 116 14.75 4.45 10.82
CA GLU A 116 13.43 4.27 11.43
C GLU A 116 13.05 2.79 11.38
N ASP A 117 12.44 2.29 12.46
CA ASP A 117 12.46 0.85 12.72
C ASP A 117 11.37 0.50 13.77
N VAL A 118 10.32 -0.24 13.36
CA VAL A 118 9.19 -0.61 14.24
C VAL A 118 9.48 -1.89 15.05
N LYS A 119 9.54 -1.77 16.38
CA LYS A 119 9.95 -2.88 17.26
C LYS A 119 8.79 -3.70 17.81
N GLU A 120 7.70 -3.87 17.05
CA GLU A 120 6.44 -4.47 17.51
C GLU A 120 5.99 -5.60 16.57
N ALA A 121 5.40 -6.66 17.11
CA ALA A 121 4.89 -7.78 16.30
C ALA A 121 3.37 -7.63 16.07
N TYR A 122 2.97 -7.33 14.84
CA TYR A 122 1.57 -7.14 14.45
C TYR A 122 1.32 -7.50 12.99
N PHE A 123 0.07 -7.81 12.62
CA PHE A 123 -0.27 -8.34 11.29
C PHE A 123 -1.63 -7.87 10.75
N TYR A 124 -1.63 -7.54 9.45
CA TYR A 124 -2.81 -7.16 8.66
C TYR A 124 -3.49 -8.40 8.05
N LEU A 125 -4.33 -9.07 8.84
CA LEU A 125 -4.88 -10.39 8.48
C LEU A 125 -6.02 -10.33 7.45
N ASP A 126 -6.94 -9.38 7.60
CA ASP A 126 -8.09 -9.25 6.69
C ASP A 126 -8.60 -7.81 6.57
N ASN A 127 -9.14 -7.45 5.41
CA ASN A 127 -9.76 -6.13 5.18
C ASN A 127 -10.57 -6.11 3.87
N LEU A 128 -11.83 -5.68 3.91
CA LEU A 128 -12.62 -5.45 2.69
C LEU A 128 -12.45 -4.03 2.12
N PRO A 129 -12.54 -3.80 0.80
CA PRO A 129 -12.47 -2.47 0.17
C PRO A 129 -13.39 -1.39 0.75
N THR A 130 -14.57 -1.78 1.24
CA THR A 130 -15.55 -0.94 1.94
C THR A 130 -15.32 -0.85 3.45
N HIS A 131 -14.34 -1.57 3.97
CA HIS A 131 -14.06 -1.76 5.39
C HIS A 131 -15.30 -2.29 6.14
N SER A 132 -16.08 -3.18 5.51
CA SER A 132 -17.24 -3.86 6.12
C SER A 132 -16.89 -5.12 6.92
N TYR A 133 -15.67 -5.62 6.73
CA TYR A 133 -14.96 -6.52 7.64
C TYR A 133 -13.47 -6.13 7.65
N MET A 134 -12.83 -6.18 8.81
CA MET A 134 -11.39 -6.00 9.01
C MET A 134 -10.90 -6.86 10.18
N LYS A 135 -9.69 -7.42 10.08
CA LYS A 135 -9.04 -8.22 11.12
C LYS A 135 -7.56 -7.87 11.23
N TYR A 136 -7.12 -7.56 12.45
CA TYR A 136 -5.76 -7.23 12.84
C TYR A 136 -5.34 -8.19 13.96
N LEU A 137 -4.05 -8.47 14.08
CA LEU A 137 -3.48 -9.20 15.21
C LEU A 137 -2.33 -8.37 15.80
N TYR A 138 -2.39 -8.11 17.11
CA TYR A 138 -1.26 -7.58 17.88
C TYR A 138 -0.74 -8.68 18.81
N LYS A 139 0.59 -8.86 18.88
CA LYS A 139 1.23 -9.82 19.77
C LYS A 139 1.91 -9.10 20.92
N TYR A 140 1.19 -8.97 22.03
CA TYR A 140 1.65 -8.21 23.21
C TYR A 140 2.35 -9.13 24.21
N THR A 141 3.60 -8.85 24.58
CA THR A 141 4.34 -9.66 25.56
C THR A 141 3.70 -9.62 26.95
N GLN A 142 3.85 -10.70 27.73
CA GLN A 142 3.52 -10.75 29.16
C GLN A 142 4.67 -10.24 30.05
N LYS A 143 5.87 -10.13 29.48
CA LYS A 143 7.04 -9.53 30.15
C LYS A 143 6.90 -8.00 30.12
N LYS A 144 7.66 -7.31 30.97
CA LYS A 144 7.86 -5.86 30.83
C LYS A 144 8.48 -5.57 29.46
N TYR A 145 8.00 -4.56 28.74
CA TYR A 145 8.45 -4.30 27.38
C TYR A 145 9.88 -3.71 27.35
N PRO A 146 10.79 -4.19 26.48
CA PRO A 146 12.22 -3.87 26.56
C PRO A 146 12.63 -2.53 25.91
N TYR A 147 11.86 -1.43 26.12
CA TYR A 147 12.07 -0.13 25.46
C TYR A 147 13.53 0.37 25.50
N GLU A 148 14.11 0.41 26.70
CA GLU A 148 15.44 0.97 26.93
C GLU A 148 16.55 0.06 26.35
N GLN A 149 16.32 -1.25 26.33
CA GLN A 149 17.25 -2.24 25.76
C GLN A 149 17.25 -2.17 24.24
N LEU A 150 16.06 -2.13 23.61
CA LEU A 150 15.90 -1.95 22.16
C LEU A 150 16.59 -0.66 21.68
N ALA A 151 16.39 0.45 22.40
CA ALA A 151 17.03 1.73 22.04
C ALA A 151 18.56 1.72 22.27
N LYS A 152 19.06 1.12 23.37
CA LYS A 152 20.49 1.09 23.68
C LYS A 152 21.28 0.17 22.76
N GLU A 153 20.81 -1.06 22.52
CA GLU A 153 21.58 -2.03 21.73
C GLU A 153 21.66 -1.61 20.26
N ASN A 154 20.59 -1.08 19.68
CA ASN A 154 20.65 -0.50 18.33
C ASN A 154 21.56 0.73 18.27
N ALA A 155 21.49 1.67 19.24
CA ALA A 155 22.40 2.82 19.29
C ALA A 155 23.88 2.45 19.54
N ASN A 156 24.17 1.25 20.06
CA ASN A 156 25.53 0.73 20.24
C ASN A 156 26.08 -0.01 19.00
N ARG A 157 25.19 -0.51 18.12
CA ARG A 157 25.56 -1.31 16.93
C ARG A 157 26.06 -0.45 15.78
N SER A 158 26.94 -1.03 14.98
CA SER A 158 27.41 -0.43 13.73
C SER A 158 26.50 -0.73 12.54
N ARG A 159 26.71 0.01 11.45
CA ARG A 159 26.15 -0.26 10.10
C ARG A 159 26.65 -1.56 9.46
N LEU A 160 27.46 -2.36 10.16
CA LEU A 160 27.95 -3.67 9.71
C LEU A 160 27.29 -4.83 10.47
N GLU A 161 26.49 -4.52 11.49
CA GLU A 161 25.71 -5.47 12.28
C GLU A 161 24.23 -5.38 11.84
N PRO A 162 23.44 -6.46 11.99
CA PRO A 162 22.00 -6.39 11.76
C PRO A 162 21.32 -5.50 12.82
N GLU A 163 20.04 -5.20 12.62
CA GLU A 163 19.19 -4.55 13.64
C GLU A 163 18.97 -5.51 14.83
N TYR A 164 18.63 -4.97 16.00
CA TYR A 164 18.35 -5.74 17.22
C TYR A 164 16.85 -5.74 17.51
N GLU A 165 16.24 -6.92 17.38
CA GLU A 165 14.79 -7.04 17.36
C GLU A 165 14.13 -7.26 18.72
N ILE A 166 12.83 -6.99 18.76
CA ILE A 166 11.93 -7.48 19.83
C ILE A 166 12.01 -9.01 19.98
N PHE A 167 12.32 -9.73 18.90
CA PHE A 167 12.64 -11.16 18.89
C PHE A 167 13.95 -11.47 19.63
N ASP A 168 15.02 -10.72 19.37
CA ASP A 168 16.34 -10.89 20.02
C ASP A 168 16.34 -10.47 21.50
N ALA A 169 15.37 -9.66 21.92
CA ALA A 169 15.16 -9.23 23.30
C ALA A 169 14.48 -10.31 24.17
N GLY A 170 14.14 -11.48 23.61
CA GLY A 170 13.48 -12.57 24.35
C GLY A 170 12.03 -12.27 24.73
N SER A 171 11.39 -11.30 24.06
CA SER A 171 10.05 -10.82 24.43
C SER A 171 8.95 -11.88 24.29
N PHE A 172 9.22 -12.92 23.49
CA PHE A 172 8.27 -13.99 23.15
C PHE A 172 8.69 -15.38 23.68
N ASP A 173 9.81 -15.49 24.41
CA ASP A 173 10.29 -16.79 24.93
C ASP A 173 9.24 -17.48 25.81
N ASP A 174 9.29 -18.82 25.85
CA ASP A 174 8.31 -19.68 26.51
C ASP A 174 6.86 -19.40 26.09
N ASN A 175 6.65 -18.81 24.92
CA ASN A 175 5.37 -18.31 24.41
C ASN A 175 4.67 -17.28 25.32
N ARG A 176 5.41 -16.54 26.15
CA ARG A 176 4.88 -15.59 27.14
C ARG A 176 4.38 -14.28 26.51
N TYR A 177 3.30 -14.38 25.74
CA TYR A 177 2.62 -13.29 25.06
C TYR A 177 1.11 -13.57 24.90
N PHE A 178 0.36 -12.52 24.58
CA PHE A 178 -1.04 -12.59 24.19
C PHE A 178 -1.17 -12.44 22.67
N ASP A 179 -1.94 -13.34 22.03
CA ASP A 179 -2.47 -13.08 20.68
C ASP A 179 -3.74 -12.25 20.82
N ILE A 180 -3.67 -10.95 20.53
CA ILE A 180 -4.81 -10.03 20.60
C ILE A 180 -5.36 -9.81 19.19
N PHE A 181 -6.41 -10.54 18.84
CA PHE A 181 -7.17 -10.32 17.62
C PHE A 181 -8.11 -9.14 17.80
N ILE A 182 -8.06 -8.20 16.86
CA ILE A 182 -8.90 -7.00 16.84
C ILE A 182 -9.68 -7.03 15.53
N GLU A 183 -11.00 -7.21 15.64
CA GLU A 183 -11.91 -7.32 14.51
C GLU A 183 -12.88 -6.15 14.48
N MET A 184 -13.21 -5.68 13.28
CA MET A 184 -14.27 -4.70 13.04
C MET A 184 -15.19 -5.19 11.92
N ALA A 185 -16.50 -5.13 12.16
CA ALA A 185 -17.54 -5.44 11.21
C ALA A 185 -18.48 -4.24 11.05
N LYS A 186 -19.21 -4.19 9.94
CA LYS A 186 -20.35 -3.28 9.75
C LYS A 186 -21.65 -4.07 9.66
N ASP A 187 -22.72 -3.47 10.18
CA ASP A 187 -24.07 -3.98 9.97
C ASP A 187 -24.41 -4.08 8.47
N GLU A 188 -25.38 -4.94 8.12
CA GLU A 188 -25.79 -5.15 6.73
C GLU A 188 -26.63 -3.99 6.18
N ASP A 189 -27.49 -3.39 7.02
CA ASP A 189 -28.45 -2.37 6.63
C ASP A 189 -28.08 -0.93 7.03
N ASN A 190 -27.07 -0.77 7.88
CA ASN A 190 -26.59 0.51 8.39
C ASN A 190 -25.05 0.61 8.34
N GLU A 191 -24.49 1.26 7.33
CA GLU A 191 -23.03 1.41 7.20
C GLU A 191 -22.37 2.30 8.27
N GLU A 192 -23.19 2.91 9.13
CA GLU A 192 -22.82 3.79 10.23
C GLU A 192 -22.87 3.10 11.61
N GLU A 193 -23.22 1.81 11.66
CA GLU A 193 -23.11 0.94 12.83
C GLU A 193 -21.88 0.04 12.71
N LEU A 194 -20.90 0.30 13.57
CA LEU A 194 -19.64 -0.43 13.64
C LEU A 194 -19.68 -1.40 14.83
N LEU A 195 -19.34 -2.66 14.59
CA LEU A 195 -19.20 -3.72 15.59
C LEU A 195 -17.71 -3.98 15.80
N PHE A 196 -17.26 -4.12 17.04
CA PHE A 196 -15.86 -4.37 17.40
C PHE A 196 -15.73 -5.55 18.37
N ARG A 197 -14.94 -6.56 17.99
CA ARG A 197 -14.66 -7.76 18.79
C ARG A 197 -13.15 -7.83 19.03
N ILE A 198 -12.74 -7.90 20.29
CA ILE A 198 -11.33 -7.95 20.70
C ILE A 198 -11.14 -9.21 21.54
N THR A 199 -10.49 -10.22 20.97
CA THR A 199 -10.26 -11.51 21.63
C THR A 199 -8.77 -11.68 21.90
N ALA A 200 -8.41 -11.81 23.17
CA ALA A 200 -7.03 -11.94 23.63
C ALA A 200 -6.78 -13.34 24.20
N TYR A 201 -5.97 -14.14 23.51
CA TYR A 201 -5.56 -15.48 23.97
C TYR A 201 -4.25 -15.42 24.75
N ASN A 202 -4.20 -16.03 25.93
CA ASN A 202 -2.93 -16.30 26.62
C ASN A 202 -2.19 -17.46 25.91
N ARG A 203 -0.97 -17.22 25.42
CA ARG A 203 -0.10 -18.27 24.84
C ARG A 203 0.97 -18.80 25.80
N GLY A 204 1.12 -18.16 26.95
CA GLY A 204 2.08 -18.52 27.98
C GLY A 204 1.71 -19.79 28.77
N PRO A 205 2.66 -20.34 29.54
CA PRO A 205 2.47 -21.57 30.34
C PRO A 205 1.83 -21.29 31.72
N GLU A 206 1.63 -20.03 32.05
CA GLU A 206 1.16 -19.52 33.34
C GLU A 206 0.03 -18.52 33.08
N ALA A 207 -0.85 -18.31 34.06
CA ALA A 207 -1.84 -17.26 33.99
C ALA A 207 -1.15 -15.88 33.98
N ALA A 208 -1.77 -14.90 33.31
CA ALA A 208 -1.21 -13.56 33.20
C ALA A 208 -2.30 -12.48 33.14
N PRO A 209 -2.17 -11.39 33.91
CA PRO A 209 -3.15 -10.31 33.91
C PRO A 209 -3.06 -9.48 32.62
N LEU A 210 -4.21 -9.02 32.14
CA LEU A 210 -4.32 -8.15 30.98
C LEU A 210 -5.41 -7.11 31.21
N HIS A 211 -5.13 -5.86 30.85
CA HIS A 211 -6.13 -4.81 30.80
C HIS A 211 -6.36 -4.41 29.34
N ILE A 212 -7.63 -4.36 28.93
CA ILE A 212 -8.04 -3.97 27.58
C ILE A 212 -8.86 -2.69 27.67
N ILE A 213 -8.43 -1.65 26.95
CA ILE A 213 -9.08 -0.34 26.95
C ILE A 213 -9.38 0.07 25.51
N PRO A 214 -10.58 -0.20 24.97
CA PRO A 214 -11.06 0.48 23.77
C PRO A 214 -11.26 1.96 24.06
N GLN A 215 -10.70 2.82 23.22
CA GLN A 215 -10.71 4.27 23.34
C GLN A 215 -11.49 4.90 22.19
N VAL A 216 -12.32 5.91 22.49
CA VAL A 216 -12.97 6.76 21.48
C VAL A 216 -12.68 8.22 21.81
N TRP A 217 -12.20 9.00 20.84
CA TRP A 217 -11.91 10.43 21.04
C TRP A 217 -12.14 11.25 19.79
N PHE A 218 -12.24 12.57 19.96
CA PHE A 218 -12.22 13.50 18.85
C PHE A 218 -10.79 14.01 18.61
N ARG A 219 -10.35 14.03 17.34
CA ARG A 219 -9.14 14.75 16.97
C ARG A 219 -9.34 16.23 17.33
N ASN A 220 -8.34 16.83 17.99
CA ASN A 220 -8.48 18.21 18.42
C ASN A 220 -8.50 19.13 17.19
N THR A 221 -9.63 19.82 16.94
CA THR A 221 -9.73 20.88 15.91
C THR A 221 -9.94 22.28 16.49
N TRP A 222 -10.36 22.35 17.76
CA TRP A 222 -10.74 23.59 18.45
C TRP A 222 -9.55 24.33 19.09
N GLY A 223 -8.49 23.61 19.51
CA GLY A 223 -7.32 24.16 20.21
C GLY A 223 -6.31 24.94 19.35
N TRP A 224 -6.66 25.27 18.10
CA TRP A 224 -5.75 25.84 17.11
C TRP A 224 -6.09 27.27 16.68
N GLY A 225 -7.32 27.75 16.91
CA GLY A 225 -7.75 29.08 16.47
C GLY A 225 -8.08 29.20 14.97
N ILE A 226 -8.43 28.10 14.31
CA ILE A 226 -8.80 28.09 12.89
C ILE A 226 -10.20 28.73 12.75
N GLU A 227 -10.32 29.83 12.01
CA GLU A 227 -11.56 30.62 11.90
C GLU A 227 -12.76 29.80 11.37
N SER A 228 -12.54 28.73 10.60
CA SER A 228 -13.61 27.83 10.14
C SER A 228 -14.16 26.89 11.22
N GLU A 229 -13.37 26.55 12.24
CA GLU A 229 -13.76 25.65 13.34
C GLU A 229 -14.35 26.43 14.53
N LYS A 230 -14.07 27.73 14.61
CA LYS A 230 -14.35 28.63 15.74
C LYS A 230 -15.83 28.73 16.15
N ASP A 231 -16.75 28.69 15.19
CA ASP A 231 -18.19 28.73 15.43
C ASP A 231 -18.80 27.32 15.63
N HIS A 232 -17.99 26.26 15.58
CA HIS A 232 -18.46 24.89 15.78
C HIS A 232 -18.38 24.51 17.27
N PRO A 233 -19.43 23.86 17.83
CA PRO A 233 -19.41 23.44 19.21
C PRO A 233 -18.38 22.32 19.40
N ILE A 234 -17.54 22.44 20.43
CA ILE A 234 -16.59 21.41 20.84
C ILE A 234 -17.36 20.09 21.01
N PRO A 235 -16.95 19.00 20.33
CA PRO A 235 -17.66 17.74 20.39
C PRO A 235 -17.52 17.09 21.77
N SER A 236 -18.47 16.24 22.16
CA SER A 236 -18.49 15.67 23.52
C SER A 236 -18.91 14.22 23.59
N LEU A 237 -18.30 13.50 24.53
CA LEU A 237 -18.61 12.15 24.98
C LEU A 237 -19.14 12.25 26.41
N GLU A 238 -20.27 11.61 26.73
CA GLU A 238 -20.96 11.71 28.02
C GLU A 238 -21.65 10.38 28.36
N ALA A 239 -21.42 9.85 29.57
CA ALA A 239 -22.06 8.60 30.02
C ALA A 239 -23.58 8.77 30.18
N THR A 240 -24.33 7.74 29.78
CA THR A 240 -25.80 7.67 29.93
C THR A 240 -26.27 6.41 30.67
N SER A 241 -25.43 5.38 30.71
CA SER A 241 -25.45 4.27 31.67
C SER A 241 -23.98 3.92 32.02
N GLU A 242 -23.78 2.87 32.80
CA GLU A 242 -22.46 2.26 33.06
C GLU A 242 -21.84 1.61 31.80
N THR A 243 -22.66 1.36 30.77
CA THR A 243 -22.33 0.65 29.52
C THR A 243 -22.45 1.51 28.25
N VAL A 244 -23.15 2.65 28.30
CA VAL A 244 -23.49 3.45 27.11
C VAL A 244 -23.02 4.90 27.23
N VAL A 245 -22.19 5.33 26.27
CA VAL A 245 -21.68 6.69 26.14
C VAL A 245 -22.28 7.35 24.90
N THR A 246 -22.91 8.50 25.08
CA THR A 246 -23.37 9.33 23.97
C THR A 246 -22.24 10.20 23.44
N SER A 247 -21.98 10.10 22.14
CA SER A 247 -21.06 10.91 21.34
C SER A 247 -21.84 11.97 20.58
N LYS A 248 -21.40 13.23 20.61
CA LYS A 248 -22.03 14.37 19.95
C LYS A 248 -21.00 15.18 19.18
N HIS A 249 -21.09 15.18 17.86
CA HIS A 249 -20.21 15.93 16.97
C HIS A 249 -21.03 16.65 15.88
N TRP A 250 -20.84 17.97 15.74
CA TRP A 250 -21.65 18.84 14.87
C TRP A 250 -21.83 18.31 13.43
N ARG A 251 -20.77 17.71 12.86
CA ARG A 251 -20.76 17.14 11.49
C ARG A 251 -21.21 15.67 11.39
N LEU A 252 -21.09 14.88 12.47
CA LEU A 252 -21.30 13.41 12.44
C LEU A 252 -22.59 12.95 13.14
N GLY A 253 -23.29 13.88 13.80
CA GLY A 253 -24.55 13.66 14.50
C GLY A 253 -24.38 13.31 15.99
N GLU A 254 -25.46 12.77 16.55
CA GLU A 254 -25.46 12.10 17.85
C GLU A 254 -25.33 10.59 17.63
N ARG A 255 -24.48 9.94 18.43
CA ARG A 255 -24.05 8.55 18.31
C ARG A 255 -23.90 7.91 19.68
N TYR A 256 -23.77 6.60 19.71
CA TYR A 256 -23.74 5.80 20.93
C TYR A 256 -22.62 4.77 20.81
N LEU A 257 -21.69 4.84 21.76
CA LEU A 257 -20.80 3.74 22.10
C LEU A 257 -21.54 2.87 23.12
N HIS A 258 -21.77 1.60 22.82
CA HIS A 258 -22.45 0.65 23.70
C HIS A 258 -21.51 -0.54 23.92
N MET A 259 -21.10 -0.73 25.16
CA MET A 259 -20.19 -1.76 25.61
C MET A 259 -20.98 -2.97 26.13
N ALA A 260 -20.56 -4.19 25.79
CA ALA A 260 -20.98 -5.40 26.49
C ALA A 260 -20.15 -5.59 27.78
N PRO A 261 -20.62 -6.37 28.77
CA PRO A 261 -19.73 -7.08 29.69
C PRO A 261 -18.77 -7.99 28.90
N SER A 262 -17.69 -8.45 29.52
CA SER A 262 -16.99 -9.66 29.11
C SER A 262 -17.29 -10.74 30.13
N PRO A 263 -17.53 -12.01 29.73
CA PRO A 263 -17.44 -13.12 30.66
C PRO A 263 -16.14 -13.10 31.44
N GLY A 264 -16.19 -13.51 32.72
CA GLY A 264 -15.01 -13.78 33.52
C GLY A 264 -14.38 -15.14 33.20
N PHE A 265 -13.44 -15.56 34.05
CA PHE A 265 -12.78 -16.87 33.99
C PHE A 265 -12.55 -17.38 35.41
N ASP A 266 -12.77 -18.67 35.63
CA ASP A 266 -12.61 -19.30 36.95
C ASP A 266 -11.29 -20.06 37.10
N TYR A 267 -10.84 -20.13 38.35
CA TYR A 267 -9.62 -20.85 38.75
C TYR A 267 -9.88 -22.27 39.27
N GLU A 268 -11.14 -22.62 39.57
CA GLU A 268 -11.44 -23.91 40.22
C GLU A 268 -11.39 -25.11 39.26
N ASP A 269 -11.54 -24.88 37.94
CA ASP A 269 -11.61 -25.95 36.93
C ASP A 269 -10.32 -26.15 36.11
N ALA A 270 -9.17 -25.99 36.76
CA ALA A 270 -7.89 -26.49 36.24
C ALA A 270 -7.99 -28.03 36.04
N PRO A 271 -7.88 -28.56 34.81
CA PRO A 271 -8.51 -29.84 34.46
C PRO A 271 -7.88 -31.04 35.17
N THR A 272 -8.55 -31.49 36.24
CA THR A 272 -8.21 -32.75 36.91
C THR A 272 -8.83 -33.93 36.13
N PRO A 273 -8.05 -34.97 35.77
CA PRO A 273 -8.58 -36.10 35.01
C PRO A 273 -9.34 -37.08 35.91
N SER A 274 -10.58 -36.74 36.28
CA SER A 274 -11.46 -37.58 37.09
C SER A 274 -12.76 -37.94 36.38
N SER A 275 -12.90 -39.24 36.08
CA SER A 275 -14.11 -40.08 35.98
C SER A 275 -15.44 -39.49 35.45
N ASP A 276 -16.04 -40.23 34.52
CA ASP A 276 -17.37 -40.06 33.95
C ASP A 276 -18.53 -39.90 34.98
N ASP A 277 -19.68 -39.46 34.47
CA ASP A 277 -21.04 -39.49 35.07
C ASP A 277 -21.41 -38.45 36.17
N ASP A 278 -21.59 -37.18 35.77
CA ASP A 278 -22.91 -36.53 35.91
C ASP A 278 -23.11 -35.45 34.81
N TYR A 279 -24.36 -35.18 34.44
CA TYR A 279 -24.73 -34.22 33.38
C TYR A 279 -25.71 -33.18 33.96
N ASN A 280 -25.19 -32.30 34.81
CA ASN A 280 -25.98 -31.30 35.52
C ASN A 280 -25.55 -29.88 35.11
N GLN A 281 -26.52 -29.05 34.74
CA GLN A 281 -26.28 -27.80 34.02
C GLN A 281 -26.34 -26.60 34.97
N ASN A 282 -25.18 -26.24 35.55
CA ASN A 282 -24.97 -25.00 36.27
C ASN A 282 -24.16 -24.00 35.42
N ASP A 283 -24.38 -22.71 35.63
CA ASP A 283 -23.64 -21.60 35.01
C ASP A 283 -22.32 -21.33 35.78
N ASP A 284 -21.40 -22.28 35.75
CA ASP A 284 -20.08 -22.13 36.37
C ASP A 284 -19.13 -21.39 35.42
N SER A 285 -19.32 -20.06 35.34
CA SER A 285 -18.40 -19.11 34.70
C SER A 285 -18.29 -17.83 35.52
N GLY A 286 -17.06 -17.46 35.89
CA GLY A 286 -16.75 -16.41 36.86
C GLY A 286 -17.34 -15.03 36.53
N ASP A 287 -17.54 -14.23 37.60
CA ASP A 287 -18.22 -12.92 37.58
C ASP A 287 -17.84 -12.05 36.36
N ASP A 288 -18.86 -11.58 35.64
CA ASP A 288 -18.73 -10.72 34.46
C ASP A 288 -17.82 -9.49 34.71
N VAL A 289 -16.86 -9.29 33.81
CA VAL A 289 -15.97 -8.11 33.80
C VAL A 289 -16.67 -6.96 33.10
N PHE A 290 -17.25 -6.06 33.88
CA PHE A 290 -17.88 -4.82 33.40
C PHE A 290 -16.86 -3.72 33.07
N PRO A 291 -17.11 -2.89 32.03
CA PRO A 291 -16.23 -1.78 31.66
C PRO A 291 -16.28 -0.62 32.66
N THR A 292 -15.12 -0.21 33.18
CA THR A 292 -14.98 1.08 33.89
C THR A 292 -14.82 2.21 32.87
N LEU A 293 -15.85 3.04 32.70
CA LEU A 293 -15.84 4.16 31.75
C LEU A 293 -15.04 5.37 32.27
N LEU A 294 -13.83 5.56 31.74
CA LEU A 294 -12.92 6.66 32.08
C LEU A 294 -13.02 7.81 31.07
N PHE A 295 -13.14 9.05 31.55
CA PHE A 295 -13.32 10.26 30.72
C PHE A 295 -12.19 11.27 30.89
N THR A 296 -11.75 11.88 29.78
CA THR A 296 -10.80 13.01 29.78
C THR A 296 -11.02 13.88 28.53
N ASN A 297 -10.16 14.88 28.32
CA ASN A 297 -10.14 15.66 27.07
C ASN A 297 -8.86 15.32 26.28
N ASN A 298 -8.97 15.25 24.95
CA ASN A 298 -7.83 15.20 24.03
C ASN A 298 -7.13 16.57 23.99
N GLU A 299 -6.43 16.88 25.07
CA GLU A 299 -5.79 18.17 25.35
C GLU A 299 -4.35 17.98 25.83
N THR A 300 -3.44 18.85 25.40
CA THR A 300 -2.03 18.75 25.74
C THR A 300 -1.80 18.98 27.24
N ASN A 301 -1.03 18.10 27.87
CA ASN A 301 -0.59 18.25 29.26
C ASN A 301 0.56 19.29 29.35
N LYS A 302 0.20 20.56 29.13
CA LYS A 302 1.09 21.74 29.14
C LYS A 302 1.94 21.81 30.43
N LYS A 303 1.44 21.26 31.54
CA LYS A 303 2.12 21.20 32.85
C LYS A 303 3.26 20.18 32.86
N LYS A 304 3.05 18.99 32.30
CA LYS A 304 4.03 17.90 32.26
C LYS A 304 5.15 18.19 31.25
N LEU A 305 4.79 18.75 30.10
CA LEU A 305 5.72 19.04 29.00
C LEU A 305 6.46 20.37 29.13
N TYR A 306 5.78 21.43 29.59
CA TYR A 306 6.28 22.81 29.52
C TYR A 306 6.26 23.56 30.87
N GLY A 307 5.82 22.91 31.96
CA GLY A 307 5.63 23.54 33.27
C GLY A 307 4.46 24.55 33.34
N VAL A 308 3.71 24.72 32.24
CA VAL A 308 2.62 25.70 32.13
C VAL A 308 1.32 25.11 32.69
N LYS A 309 0.55 25.89 33.45
CA LYS A 309 -0.71 25.40 34.04
C LYS A 309 -1.71 24.99 32.94
N ASN A 310 -2.18 23.75 32.97
CA ASN A 310 -3.29 23.27 32.12
C ASN A 310 -4.58 24.07 32.42
N GLU A 311 -5.40 24.29 31.39
CA GLU A 311 -6.73 24.91 31.52
C GLU A 311 -7.74 23.96 32.19
N SER A 312 -7.73 22.69 31.77
CA SER A 312 -8.43 21.56 32.38
C SER A 312 -7.46 20.72 33.24
N PRO A 313 -7.87 20.19 34.41
CA PRO A 313 -7.09 19.18 35.12
C PRO A 313 -7.06 17.84 34.37
N TYR A 314 -8.08 17.55 33.54
CA TYR A 314 -8.23 16.34 32.73
C TYR A 314 -7.67 16.60 31.32
N VAL A 315 -6.67 15.81 30.92
CA VAL A 315 -5.84 15.96 29.70
C VAL A 315 -5.50 14.60 29.07
N LYS A 316 -4.82 14.57 27.91
CA LYS A 316 -4.66 13.39 27.03
C LYS A 316 -4.14 12.12 27.72
N ASP A 317 -3.18 12.26 28.64
CA ASP A 317 -2.50 11.17 29.36
C ASP A 317 -3.20 10.73 30.65
N ALA A 318 -4.41 11.22 30.93
CA ALA A 318 -5.16 10.91 32.16
C ALA A 318 -5.35 9.41 32.43
N PHE A 319 -5.58 8.59 31.39
CA PHE A 319 -5.81 7.14 31.56
C PHE A 319 -4.54 6.39 31.99
N HIS A 320 -3.38 6.80 31.48
CA HIS A 320 -2.09 6.28 31.92
C HIS A 320 -1.82 6.65 33.39
N ASP A 321 -2.07 7.90 33.78
CA ASP A 321 -1.92 8.31 35.19
C ASP A 321 -2.98 7.66 36.11
N TYR A 322 -4.16 7.31 35.61
CA TYR A 322 -5.21 6.64 36.39
C TYR A 322 -4.91 5.15 36.61
N ILE A 323 -4.57 4.42 35.55
CA ILE A 323 -4.41 2.96 35.56
C ILE A 323 -3.03 2.54 36.10
N ILE A 324 -1.96 3.27 35.76
CA ILE A 324 -0.58 2.86 36.08
C ILE A 324 0.00 3.62 37.27
N ASN A 325 -0.46 4.85 37.53
CA ASN A 325 0.04 5.71 38.61
C ASN A 325 -0.97 5.91 39.77
N ASP A 326 -2.03 5.09 39.85
CA ASP A 326 -3.13 5.12 40.85
C ASP A 326 -3.79 6.51 41.06
N ASN A 327 -3.63 7.43 40.11
CA ASN A 327 -3.99 8.83 40.31
C ASN A 327 -5.45 9.09 39.93
N LEU A 328 -6.37 8.59 40.77
CA LEU A 328 -7.83 8.59 40.58
C LEU A 328 -8.50 9.98 40.34
N LYS A 329 -7.71 11.07 40.29
CA LYS A 329 -8.15 12.46 40.10
C LYS A 329 -7.82 13.03 38.70
N THR A 330 -7.20 12.24 37.82
CA THR A 330 -6.84 12.68 36.45
C THR A 330 -7.97 12.52 35.43
N VAL A 331 -8.91 11.62 35.68
CA VAL A 331 -10.15 11.46 34.89
C VAL A 331 -11.25 12.38 35.41
N ASN A 332 -12.20 12.73 34.55
CA ASN A 332 -13.30 13.64 34.89
C ASN A 332 -14.45 12.90 35.62
N PRO A 333 -14.70 13.14 36.92
CA PRO A 333 -15.77 12.50 37.68
C PRO A 333 -17.19 12.97 37.30
N ALA A 334 -17.31 13.91 36.34
CA ALA A 334 -18.58 14.24 35.70
C ALA A 334 -18.92 13.31 34.50
N ASN A 335 -18.14 12.24 34.29
CA ASN A 335 -18.29 11.22 33.24
C ASN A 335 -18.53 11.83 31.85
N LYS A 336 -17.71 12.83 31.51
CA LYS A 336 -17.82 13.64 30.29
C LYS A 336 -16.46 14.17 29.82
N GLY A 337 -16.27 14.29 28.51
CA GLY A 337 -15.05 14.88 27.93
C GLY A 337 -15.01 14.83 26.42
N THR A 338 -13.80 14.90 25.84
CA THR A 338 -13.55 14.73 24.40
C THR A 338 -12.76 13.45 24.06
N LYS A 339 -12.36 12.67 25.07
CA LYS A 339 -11.78 11.31 24.99
C LYS A 339 -12.41 10.42 26.07
N VAL A 340 -12.81 9.21 25.72
CA VAL A 340 -13.30 8.16 26.63
C VAL A 340 -12.49 6.87 26.42
N GLY A 341 -12.31 6.09 27.49
CA GLY A 341 -11.76 4.75 27.45
C GLY A 341 -12.61 3.82 28.31
N ALA A 342 -12.97 2.65 27.80
CA ALA A 342 -13.72 1.64 28.54
C ALA A 342 -12.74 0.59 29.08
N TRP A 343 -12.37 0.68 30.36
CA TRP A 343 -11.35 -0.17 30.95
C TRP A 343 -11.94 -1.49 31.43
N TYR A 344 -11.55 -2.60 30.79
CA TYR A 344 -11.73 -3.96 31.29
C TYR A 344 -10.43 -4.40 31.97
N ALA A 345 -10.55 -5.00 33.15
CA ALA A 345 -9.45 -5.55 33.91
C ALA A 345 -9.62 -7.07 34.02
N PHE A 346 -8.66 -7.81 33.49
CA PHE A 346 -8.60 -9.27 33.56
C PHE A 346 -7.47 -9.68 34.49
N ASP A 347 -7.57 -9.19 35.72
CA ASP A 347 -6.61 -9.26 36.84
C ASP A 347 -7.13 -10.10 38.03
N SER A 348 -8.31 -10.72 37.88
CA SER A 348 -8.84 -11.68 38.86
C SER A 348 -7.94 -12.91 39.00
N GLY A 349 -7.70 -13.36 40.23
CA GLY A 349 -6.79 -14.47 40.52
C GLY A 349 -5.33 -14.10 40.21
N ASP A 350 -4.71 -14.86 39.30
CA ASP A 350 -3.41 -14.55 38.68
C ASP A 350 -3.56 -14.03 37.22
N GLY A 351 -4.79 -13.67 36.79
CA GLY A 351 -5.12 -13.21 35.43
C GLY A 351 -5.65 -14.32 34.51
N ILE A 352 -5.59 -14.12 33.19
CA ILE A 352 -6.18 -15.02 32.18
C ILE A 352 -5.47 -16.39 32.19
N PRO A 353 -6.16 -17.54 32.30
CA PRO A 353 -5.53 -18.86 32.38
C PRO A 353 -4.69 -19.27 31.15
N PRO A 354 -3.75 -20.23 31.28
CA PRO A 354 -2.90 -20.69 30.18
C PRO A 354 -3.69 -21.29 29.01
N GLY A 355 -3.47 -20.79 27.79
CA GLY A 355 -4.17 -21.26 26.58
C GLY A 355 -5.60 -20.73 26.40
N ASP A 356 -6.15 -20.08 27.42
CA ASP A 356 -7.51 -19.55 27.45
C ASP A 356 -7.59 -18.11 26.88
N PHE A 357 -8.80 -17.53 26.82
CA PHE A 357 -9.03 -16.21 26.24
C PHE A 357 -10.16 -15.39 26.87
N VAL A 358 -10.06 -14.08 26.71
CA VAL A 358 -11.12 -13.11 27.04
C VAL A 358 -11.61 -12.41 25.78
N THR A 359 -12.86 -11.93 25.76
CA THR A 359 -13.43 -11.23 24.60
C THR A 359 -14.21 -9.97 25.00
N VAL A 360 -13.73 -8.81 24.57
CA VAL A 360 -14.45 -7.53 24.69
C VAL A 360 -15.27 -7.27 23.42
N ARG A 361 -16.57 -7.01 23.57
CA ARG A 361 -17.48 -6.63 22.48
C ARG A 361 -18.05 -5.22 22.69
N PHE A 362 -18.13 -4.43 21.62
CA PHE A 362 -18.88 -3.17 21.63
C PHE A 362 -19.38 -2.73 20.27
N LYS A 363 -20.35 -1.80 20.28
CA LYS A 363 -20.89 -1.13 19.10
C LYS A 363 -20.63 0.37 19.14
N TYR A 364 -20.31 0.97 18.00
CA TYR A 364 -20.39 2.43 17.78
C TYR A 364 -21.40 2.72 16.66
N SER A 365 -22.57 3.26 17.03
CA SER A 365 -23.72 3.40 16.12
C SER A 365 -24.35 4.79 16.17
N ASN A 366 -25.07 5.15 15.11
CA ASN A 366 -26.07 6.23 15.09
C ASN A 366 -27.44 5.78 15.65
N ASN A 367 -27.68 4.47 15.79
CA ASN A 367 -28.84 3.93 16.48
C ASN A 367 -28.68 4.09 17.99
N LYS A 368 -29.74 4.53 18.68
CA LYS A 368 -29.78 4.56 20.14
C LYS A 368 -30.11 3.15 20.68
N PRO A 369 -29.34 2.60 21.65
CA PRO A 369 -29.71 1.38 22.35
C PRO A 369 -31.12 1.45 22.93
N VAL A 370 -31.93 0.42 22.68
CA VAL A 370 -33.33 0.36 23.13
C VAL A 370 -33.40 0.15 24.65
N ASN A 371 -32.59 -0.78 25.17
CA ASN A 371 -32.27 -0.89 26.58
C ASN A 371 -30.75 -0.79 26.76
N PRO A 372 -30.22 0.17 27.55
CA PRO A 372 -28.78 0.27 27.83
C PRO A 372 -28.18 -0.92 28.61
N SER A 373 -28.98 -1.73 29.30
CA SER A 373 -28.51 -2.88 30.09
C SER A 373 -28.57 -4.22 29.36
N GLU A 374 -28.97 -4.25 28.08
CA GLU A 374 -29.06 -5.46 27.27
C GLU A 374 -28.16 -5.31 26.05
N PHE A 375 -27.19 -6.21 25.87
CA PHE A 375 -26.38 -6.31 24.67
C PHE A 375 -26.66 -7.66 24.01
N ASP A 376 -27.08 -7.65 22.75
CA ASP A 376 -27.38 -8.87 21.99
C ASP A 376 -26.08 -9.45 21.40
N GLU A 377 -25.43 -10.32 22.17
CA GLU A 377 -24.16 -10.94 21.78
C GLU A 377 -24.33 -12.02 20.70
N GLU A 378 -25.48 -12.71 20.64
CA GLU A 378 -25.76 -13.71 19.60
C GLU A 378 -25.90 -13.05 18.23
N GLU A 379 -26.71 -11.98 18.11
CA GLU A 379 -26.85 -11.24 16.86
C GLU A 379 -25.56 -10.49 16.50
N PHE A 380 -24.81 -10.01 17.51
CA PHE A 380 -23.49 -9.40 17.30
C PHE A 380 -22.51 -10.38 16.65
N ASP A 381 -22.26 -11.55 17.26
CA ASP A 381 -21.29 -12.52 16.74
C ASP A 381 -21.77 -13.13 15.41
N LYS A 382 -23.07 -13.32 15.24
CA LYS A 382 -23.67 -13.70 13.95
C LYS A 382 -23.37 -12.70 12.84
N ILE A 383 -23.39 -11.39 13.11
CA ILE A 383 -22.99 -10.37 12.12
C ILE A 383 -21.48 -10.41 11.88
N MET A 384 -20.65 -10.53 12.93
CA MET A 384 -19.18 -10.66 12.79
C MET A 384 -18.80 -11.83 11.87
N ASP A 385 -19.37 -13.00 12.12
CA ASP A 385 -19.06 -14.23 11.40
C ASP A 385 -19.62 -14.20 9.96
N GLN A 386 -20.81 -13.62 9.74
CA GLN A 386 -21.33 -13.40 8.38
C GLN A 386 -20.44 -12.43 7.58
N ARG A 387 -19.89 -11.38 8.21
CA ARG A 387 -18.94 -10.47 7.57
C ARG A 387 -17.62 -11.17 7.23
N GLN A 388 -17.17 -12.17 8.00
CA GLN A 388 -16.02 -13.01 7.66
C GLN A 388 -16.32 -13.95 6.46
N ASP A 389 -17.47 -14.64 6.45
CA ASP A 389 -17.91 -15.50 5.32
C ASP A 389 -17.99 -14.70 3.99
N GLU A 390 -18.46 -13.45 4.04
CA GLU A 390 -18.50 -12.54 2.90
C GLU A 390 -17.12 -12.08 2.43
N ALA A 391 -16.15 -11.96 3.35
CA ALA A 391 -14.76 -11.68 3.02
C ALA A 391 -14.10 -12.88 2.33
N ASP A 392 -14.35 -14.09 2.82
CA ASP A 392 -13.90 -15.33 2.19
C ASP A 392 -14.40 -15.45 0.75
N ASP A 393 -15.70 -15.25 0.48
CA ASP A 393 -16.27 -15.22 -0.89
C ASP A 393 -15.60 -14.14 -1.78
N PHE A 394 -15.38 -12.93 -1.25
CA PHE A 394 -14.74 -11.85 -1.99
C PHE A 394 -13.29 -12.18 -2.38
N TYR A 395 -12.50 -12.74 -1.46
CA TYR A 395 -11.11 -13.14 -1.73
C TYR A 395 -11.00 -14.40 -2.59
N TRP A 396 -11.93 -15.35 -2.45
CA TRP A 396 -11.98 -16.54 -3.30
C TRP A 396 -12.29 -16.19 -4.77
N ARG A 397 -13.08 -15.14 -5.02
CA ARG A 397 -13.32 -14.56 -6.36
C ARG A 397 -12.05 -13.92 -6.98
N ILE A 398 -11.14 -13.37 -6.18
CA ILE A 398 -9.92 -12.66 -6.66
C ILE A 398 -8.79 -13.64 -6.95
N SER A 399 -8.71 -14.69 -6.14
CA SER A 399 -7.70 -15.74 -6.22
C SER A 399 -7.84 -16.52 -7.54
N PRO A 400 -6.78 -16.70 -8.33
CA PRO A 400 -6.82 -17.67 -9.43
C PRO A 400 -6.97 -19.09 -8.85
N SER A 401 -7.43 -20.03 -9.68
CA SER A 401 -7.67 -21.41 -9.25
C SER A 401 -7.25 -22.41 -10.34
N PRO A 402 -6.53 -23.50 -10.01
CA PRO A 402 -6.06 -23.87 -8.66
C PRO A 402 -4.79 -23.10 -8.23
N ILE A 403 -4.68 -22.81 -6.93
CA ILE A 403 -3.44 -22.41 -6.22
C ILE A 403 -3.42 -23.09 -4.85
N SER A 404 -2.25 -23.15 -4.22
CA SER A 404 -2.12 -23.59 -2.82
C SER A 404 -2.67 -22.56 -1.84
N ASP A 405 -3.04 -23.02 -0.63
CA ASP A 405 -3.62 -22.13 0.38
C ASP A 405 -2.58 -21.21 1.04
N ASP A 406 -1.29 -21.55 1.00
CA ASP A 406 -0.20 -20.64 1.39
C ASP A 406 -0.13 -19.43 0.45
N LEU A 407 -0.13 -19.65 -0.88
CA LEU A 407 -0.17 -18.57 -1.88
C LEU A 407 -1.45 -17.73 -1.78
N ARG A 408 -2.58 -18.35 -1.44
CA ARG A 408 -3.85 -17.67 -1.18
C ARG A 408 -3.76 -16.79 0.07
N CYS A 409 -3.13 -17.29 1.15
CA CYS A 409 -2.94 -16.57 2.40
C CYS A 409 -2.03 -15.34 2.21
N ILE A 410 -0.89 -15.52 1.54
CA ILE A 410 0.04 -14.44 1.15
C ILE A 410 -0.69 -13.38 0.31
N GLN A 411 -1.50 -13.81 -0.67
CA GLN A 411 -2.29 -12.88 -1.50
C GLN A 411 -3.38 -12.14 -0.70
N ARG A 412 -4.04 -12.79 0.27
CA ARG A 412 -5.02 -12.13 1.15
C ARG A 412 -4.34 -11.07 2.02
N GLN A 413 -3.28 -11.43 2.75
CA GLN A 413 -2.59 -10.50 3.65
C GLN A 413 -1.98 -9.30 2.91
N ALA A 414 -1.37 -9.49 1.73
CA ALA A 414 -0.89 -8.40 0.89
C ALA A 414 -2.00 -7.41 0.46
N LEU A 415 -3.17 -7.94 0.08
CA LEU A 415 -4.32 -7.13 -0.32
C LEU A 415 -5.04 -6.48 0.88
N ALA A 416 -5.10 -7.16 2.02
CA ALA A 416 -5.61 -6.62 3.28
C ALA A 416 -4.71 -5.48 3.77
N GLY A 417 -3.39 -5.67 3.74
CA GLY A 417 -2.37 -4.67 4.03
C GLY A 417 -2.57 -3.39 3.21
N MET A 418 -2.72 -3.50 1.88
CA MET A 418 -3.03 -2.34 1.00
C MET A 418 -4.31 -1.58 1.36
N LEU A 419 -5.24 -2.21 2.07
CA LEU A 419 -6.49 -1.59 2.52
C LEU A 419 -6.37 -1.06 3.97
N TRP A 420 -5.47 -1.62 4.78
CA TRP A 420 -5.07 -1.11 6.09
C TRP A 420 -4.11 0.08 6.01
N THR A 421 -3.23 0.17 5.01
CA THR A 421 -2.33 1.32 4.72
C THR A 421 -3.03 2.52 4.07
N LYS A 422 -4.37 2.51 4.03
CA LYS A 422 -5.17 3.71 3.78
C LYS A 422 -5.14 4.60 5.03
N GLN A 423 -4.57 5.80 4.93
CA GLN A 423 -4.49 6.75 6.04
C GLN A 423 -5.19 8.06 5.69
N PHE A 424 -5.86 8.69 6.66
CA PHE A 424 -6.24 10.11 6.54
C PHE A 424 -4.97 10.95 6.63
N TYR A 425 -4.75 11.79 5.62
CA TYR A 425 -3.60 12.67 5.56
C TYR A 425 -4.08 14.10 5.40
N HIS A 426 -3.79 14.93 6.40
CA HIS A 426 -4.11 16.36 6.40
C HIS A 426 -2.80 17.15 6.41
N PHE A 427 -2.59 18.01 5.41
CA PHE A 427 -1.43 18.90 5.37
C PHE A 427 -1.73 20.13 4.52
N ILE A 428 -1.72 21.29 5.16
CA ILE A 428 -2.00 22.58 4.51
C ILE A 428 -0.77 23.45 4.69
N HIS A 429 0.05 23.61 3.64
CA HIS A 429 1.37 24.26 3.73
C HIS A 429 1.29 25.66 4.37
N SER A 430 0.28 26.44 3.99
CA SER A 430 0.08 27.80 4.49
C SER A 430 -0.30 27.87 5.98
N GLN A 431 -0.93 26.85 6.54
CA GLN A 431 -1.16 26.73 7.97
C GLN A 431 0.10 26.18 8.66
N TRP A 432 0.66 25.07 8.15
CA TRP A 432 1.86 24.46 8.69
C TRP A 432 3.01 25.45 8.84
N ALA A 433 3.37 26.18 7.78
CA ALA A 433 4.52 27.08 7.76
C ALA A 433 4.36 28.27 8.73
N ASN A 434 3.17 28.87 8.80
CA ASN A 434 2.90 30.04 9.66
C ASN A 434 2.61 29.68 11.13
N GLY A 435 2.19 28.45 11.40
CA GLY A 435 1.71 28.02 12.71
C GLY A 435 0.23 28.38 12.96
N ASP A 436 -0.24 28.00 14.15
CA ASP A 436 -1.65 28.00 14.52
C ASP A 436 -2.01 29.18 15.44
N PRO A 437 -3.03 30.01 15.13
CA PRO A 437 -3.28 31.30 15.80
C PRO A 437 -3.36 31.34 17.33
N GLU A 438 -3.84 30.28 17.99
CA GLU A 438 -3.93 30.21 19.47
C GLU A 438 -2.66 29.66 20.14
N ASN A 439 -1.59 29.40 19.37
CA ASN A 439 -0.30 28.90 19.88
C ASN A 439 0.82 29.94 19.63
N PRO A 440 1.96 29.84 20.35
CA PRO A 440 3.12 30.68 20.06
C PRO A 440 3.56 30.50 18.59
N PRO A 441 3.93 31.60 17.89
CA PRO A 441 4.38 31.48 16.51
C PRO A 441 5.67 30.63 16.44
N PRO A 442 5.75 29.69 15.48
CA PRO A 442 6.91 28.83 15.30
C PRO A 442 8.15 29.63 14.84
N PRO A 443 9.36 29.06 14.98
CA PRO A 443 10.59 29.73 14.55
C PRO A 443 10.54 30.15 13.07
N PRO A 444 10.86 31.41 12.72
CA PRO A 444 10.83 31.91 11.34
C PRO A 444 11.69 31.11 10.36
N GLU A 445 12.75 30.48 10.86
CA GLU A 445 13.72 29.68 10.11
C GLU A 445 13.05 28.43 9.51
N ARG A 446 12.18 27.75 10.27
CA ARG A 446 11.56 26.46 9.95
C ARG A 446 10.90 26.43 8.58
N ALA A 447 10.15 27.48 8.25
CA ALA A 447 9.43 27.60 6.98
C ALA A 447 10.34 27.68 5.73
N ASN A 448 11.65 27.87 5.93
CA ASN A 448 12.67 27.88 4.88
C ASN A 448 13.46 26.56 4.79
N VAL A 449 13.38 25.68 5.80
CA VAL A 449 14.15 24.42 5.85
C VAL A 449 13.63 23.40 4.83
N ARG A 450 12.31 23.30 4.67
CA ARG A 450 11.65 22.36 3.73
C ARG A 450 10.55 23.05 2.94
N ASN A 451 10.29 22.54 1.74
CA ASN A 451 9.04 22.73 0.99
C ASN A 451 8.62 24.19 0.66
N GLN A 452 9.45 25.21 0.87
CA GLN A 452 9.12 26.65 0.77
C GLN A 452 8.37 27.12 -0.50
N HIS A 453 8.47 26.40 -1.61
CA HIS A 453 7.81 26.72 -2.89
C HIS A 453 6.37 26.16 -2.99
N TRP A 454 5.97 25.25 -2.09
CA TRP A 454 4.72 24.48 -2.15
C TRP A 454 3.55 25.13 -1.39
N LYS A 455 3.52 26.46 -1.32
CA LYS A 455 2.50 27.26 -0.58
C LYS A 455 1.04 27.09 -1.04
N HIS A 456 0.82 26.34 -2.12
CA HIS A 456 -0.47 26.00 -2.71
C HIS A 456 -0.96 24.60 -2.29
N LEU A 457 -0.12 23.79 -1.62
CA LEU A 457 -0.40 22.40 -1.28
C LEU A 457 -1.44 22.32 -0.14
N HIS A 458 -2.53 21.61 -0.40
CA HIS A 458 -3.66 21.46 0.51
C HIS A 458 -4.21 20.02 0.46
N ILE A 459 -3.73 19.16 1.35
CA ILE A 459 -4.12 17.76 1.44
C ILE A 459 -5.18 17.60 2.54
N ASP A 460 -6.32 17.01 2.22
CA ASP A 460 -7.40 16.63 3.14
C ASP A 460 -8.11 15.38 2.59
N ASP A 461 -7.38 14.27 2.48
CA ASP A 461 -7.82 13.07 1.75
C ASP A 461 -7.35 11.79 2.45
N ILE A 462 -8.06 10.68 2.17
CA ILE A 462 -7.53 9.33 2.40
C ILE A 462 -6.53 9.00 1.29
N LEU A 463 -5.26 8.81 1.66
CA LEU A 463 -4.15 8.41 0.79
C LEU A 463 -3.77 6.94 1.02
N SER A 464 -3.07 6.34 0.05
CA SER A 464 -2.47 5.00 0.18
C SER A 464 -0.98 5.15 0.48
N LEU A 465 -0.54 4.74 1.67
CA LEU A 465 0.84 4.91 2.11
C LEU A 465 1.70 3.66 1.85
N PRO A 466 3.05 3.78 1.84
CA PRO A 466 3.95 2.63 1.71
C PRO A 466 3.83 1.70 2.92
N ASP A 467 3.72 2.31 4.10
CA ASP A 467 3.53 1.72 5.42
C ASP A 467 2.77 2.75 6.31
N LYS A 468 2.44 2.44 7.57
CA LYS A 468 1.77 3.31 8.54
C LYS A 468 2.57 3.66 9.79
N TRP A 469 3.76 3.08 9.98
CA TRP A 469 4.64 3.37 11.11
C TRP A 469 5.95 4.04 10.68
N GLU A 470 6.76 3.44 9.81
CA GLU A 470 8.03 4.02 9.33
C GLU A 470 7.76 5.13 8.32
N TYR A 471 6.88 4.85 7.35
CA TYR A 471 6.49 5.77 6.27
C TYR A 471 5.03 6.26 6.39
N PRO A 472 4.61 6.92 7.49
CA PRO A 472 3.25 7.43 7.69
C PRO A 472 2.98 8.70 6.85
N PHE A 473 3.57 8.77 5.66
CA PHE A 473 3.44 9.84 4.68
C PHE A 473 3.44 9.27 3.26
N PHE A 474 2.85 10.02 2.32
CA PHE A 474 2.81 9.56 0.93
C PHE A 474 4.17 9.78 0.26
N ALA A 475 4.53 8.82 -0.58
CA ALA A 475 5.54 8.99 -1.62
C ALA A 475 4.88 8.70 -2.98
N ALA A 476 5.13 9.58 -3.95
CA ALA A 476 4.29 9.65 -5.14
C ALA A 476 4.55 8.52 -6.15
N TRP A 477 5.79 8.02 -6.24
CA TRP A 477 6.11 6.88 -7.11
C TRP A 477 5.61 5.55 -6.51
N ASP A 478 5.75 5.36 -5.20
CA ASP A 478 5.13 4.26 -4.42
C ASP A 478 3.63 4.18 -4.67
N SER A 479 2.95 5.33 -4.55
CA SER A 479 1.50 5.47 -4.81
C SER A 479 1.09 4.96 -6.20
N ALA A 480 1.97 5.07 -7.20
CA ALA A 480 1.74 4.53 -8.53
C ALA A 480 1.84 2.99 -8.58
N PHE A 481 2.73 2.38 -7.79
CA PHE A 481 2.79 0.92 -7.60
C PHE A 481 1.63 0.39 -6.73
N HIS A 482 1.24 1.10 -5.67
CA HIS A 482 0.09 0.76 -4.80
C HIS A 482 -1.20 0.56 -5.60
N CYS A 483 -1.39 1.39 -6.64
CA CYS A 483 -2.55 1.30 -7.52
C CYS A 483 -2.67 -0.02 -8.28
N ILE A 484 -1.62 -0.83 -8.40
CA ILE A 484 -1.63 -2.09 -9.13
C ILE A 484 -2.38 -3.21 -8.38
N PRO A 485 -2.04 -3.57 -7.12
CA PRO A 485 -2.86 -4.46 -6.30
C PRO A 485 -4.19 -3.80 -5.91
N LEU A 486 -4.24 -2.50 -5.59
CA LEU A 486 -5.51 -1.82 -5.29
C LEU A 486 -6.51 -1.91 -6.46
N ALA A 487 -6.07 -1.84 -7.72
CA ALA A 487 -6.97 -2.01 -8.87
C ALA A 487 -7.60 -3.41 -8.99
N MET A 488 -7.09 -4.43 -8.28
CA MET A 488 -7.70 -5.76 -8.22
C MET A 488 -8.95 -5.80 -7.31
N VAL A 489 -9.05 -4.88 -6.35
CA VAL A 489 -10.04 -4.93 -5.26
C VAL A 489 -10.89 -3.66 -5.16
N ASP A 490 -10.30 -2.48 -5.37
CA ASP A 490 -10.91 -1.16 -5.32
C ASP A 490 -10.38 -0.26 -6.46
N PRO A 491 -10.75 -0.54 -7.73
CA PRO A 491 -10.29 0.25 -8.87
C PRO A 491 -10.75 1.72 -8.82
N GLU A 492 -11.79 2.05 -8.06
CA GLU A 492 -12.21 3.45 -7.88
C GLU A 492 -11.26 4.20 -6.94
N PHE A 493 -10.83 3.59 -5.83
CA PHE A 493 -9.81 4.18 -4.95
C PHE A 493 -8.44 4.26 -5.65
N ALA A 494 -8.02 3.23 -6.38
CA ALA A 494 -6.78 3.27 -7.18
C ALA A 494 -6.78 4.43 -8.20
N LYS A 495 -7.89 4.62 -8.94
CA LYS A 495 -8.06 5.78 -9.82
C LYS A 495 -8.06 7.11 -9.06
N LYS A 496 -8.62 7.17 -7.85
CA LYS A 496 -8.60 8.39 -7.01
C LYS A 496 -7.17 8.77 -6.62
N GLN A 497 -6.33 7.84 -6.19
CA GLN A 497 -4.93 8.14 -5.80
C GLN A 497 -4.14 8.79 -6.94
N LEU A 498 -4.24 8.22 -8.15
CA LEU A 498 -3.60 8.76 -9.36
C LEU A 498 -4.18 10.11 -9.83
N ASP A 499 -5.46 10.36 -9.52
CA ASP A 499 -6.13 11.63 -9.80
C ASP A 499 -5.65 12.74 -8.84
N LEU A 500 -5.62 12.47 -7.53
CA LEU A 500 -5.29 13.43 -6.47
C LEU A 500 -3.95 14.13 -6.69
N LEU A 501 -2.88 13.36 -6.89
CA LEU A 501 -1.51 13.86 -7.10
C LEU A 501 -1.34 14.74 -8.35
N THR A 502 -2.39 14.86 -9.18
CA THR A 502 -2.42 15.69 -10.40
C THR A 502 -3.38 16.89 -10.34
N ARG A 503 -4.00 17.15 -9.18
CA ARG A 503 -4.93 18.28 -8.96
C ARG A 503 -4.21 19.60 -8.72
N GLU A 504 -4.91 20.69 -8.97
CA GLU A 504 -4.45 22.09 -8.89
C GLU A 504 -3.89 22.51 -7.52
N TRP A 505 -4.24 21.76 -6.46
CA TRP A 505 -3.82 21.99 -5.07
C TRP A 505 -2.91 20.87 -4.52
N TYR A 506 -2.41 19.99 -5.41
CA TYR A 506 -1.39 18.98 -5.14
C TYR A 506 -0.18 19.18 -6.08
N MET A 507 -0.41 19.19 -7.39
CA MET A 507 0.58 19.41 -8.43
C MET A 507 1.01 20.89 -8.46
N HIS A 508 2.31 21.15 -8.45
CA HIS A 508 2.86 22.50 -8.54
C HIS A 508 2.43 23.16 -9.86
N PRO A 509 2.12 24.47 -9.87
CA PRO A 509 1.76 25.23 -11.09
C PRO A 509 2.78 25.24 -12.25
N ASN A 510 3.90 24.51 -12.15
CA ASN A 510 4.88 24.30 -13.21
C ASN A 510 4.76 22.91 -13.87
N GLY A 511 3.91 22.02 -13.34
CA GLY A 511 3.74 20.61 -13.77
C GLY A 511 4.37 19.56 -12.84
N GLN A 512 5.13 19.93 -11.81
CA GLN A 512 5.76 18.97 -10.89
C GLN A 512 4.72 18.30 -9.97
N ILE A 513 4.77 16.98 -9.89
CA ILE A 513 4.04 16.19 -8.88
C ILE A 513 4.86 16.23 -7.58
N PRO A 514 4.27 16.47 -6.40
CA PRO A 514 5.00 16.49 -5.13
C PRO A 514 5.59 15.11 -4.84
N ALA A 515 6.87 15.03 -4.48
CA ALA A 515 7.55 13.75 -4.26
C ALA A 515 7.12 13.04 -2.96
N TYR A 516 7.49 13.58 -1.79
CA TYR A 516 7.17 13.05 -0.45
C TYR A 516 7.30 14.16 0.62
N GLU A 517 6.81 13.90 1.85
CA GLU A 517 6.68 14.90 2.93
C GLU A 517 7.98 15.67 3.24
N TRP A 518 9.11 14.97 3.32
CA TRP A 518 10.43 15.56 3.60
C TRP A 518 10.91 16.57 2.54
N ASN A 519 10.56 16.38 1.26
CA ASN A 519 10.87 17.30 0.18
C ASN A 519 9.96 17.08 -1.04
N PHE A 520 8.87 17.84 -1.15
CA PHE A 520 7.97 17.76 -2.30
C PHE A 520 8.66 18.16 -3.62
N SER A 521 9.77 18.92 -3.56
CA SER A 521 10.54 19.37 -4.72
C SER A 521 11.55 18.36 -5.27
N ASP A 522 11.74 17.22 -4.61
CA ASP A 522 12.55 16.13 -5.14
C ASP A 522 11.94 15.48 -6.40
N VAL A 523 12.68 14.54 -6.99
CA VAL A 523 12.36 13.94 -8.29
C VAL A 523 12.27 12.42 -8.14
N ASN A 524 11.05 11.88 -8.15
CA ASN A 524 10.84 10.44 -8.25
C ASN A 524 10.63 9.99 -9.72
N PRO A 525 10.68 8.67 -10.01
CA PRO A 525 10.40 8.15 -11.34
C PRO A 525 9.00 8.53 -11.88
N PRO A 526 8.84 8.87 -13.17
CA PRO A 526 7.58 9.27 -13.80
C PRO A 526 6.61 8.09 -14.07
N VAL A 527 6.50 7.14 -13.15
CA VAL A 527 5.69 5.91 -13.26
C VAL A 527 4.17 6.14 -13.27
N HIS A 528 3.70 7.35 -12.94
CA HIS A 528 2.26 7.70 -12.91
C HIS A 528 1.51 7.39 -14.21
N ALA A 529 2.14 7.62 -15.37
CA ALA A 529 1.53 7.33 -16.68
C ALA A 529 1.33 5.82 -16.90
N TRP A 530 2.31 5.01 -16.47
CA TRP A 530 2.21 3.55 -16.48
C TRP A 530 1.11 3.06 -15.55
N ALA A 531 1.09 3.53 -14.30
CA ALA A 531 0.10 3.14 -13.31
C ALA A 531 -1.33 3.53 -13.73
N THR A 532 -1.53 4.70 -14.33
CA THR A 532 -2.80 5.15 -14.92
C THR A 532 -3.29 4.15 -15.98
N PHE A 533 -2.43 3.79 -16.93
CA PHE A 533 -2.81 2.87 -18.00
C PHE A 533 -2.92 1.41 -17.52
N ARG A 534 -2.15 0.98 -16.52
CA ARG A 534 -2.28 -0.33 -15.87
C ARG A 534 -3.60 -0.44 -15.10
N THR A 535 -3.93 0.53 -14.25
CA THR A 535 -5.18 0.60 -13.48
C THR A 535 -6.39 0.48 -14.41
N PHE A 536 -6.43 1.27 -15.48
CA PHE A 536 -7.46 1.21 -16.53
C PHE A 536 -7.56 -0.19 -17.19
N LYS A 537 -6.42 -0.82 -17.51
CA LYS A 537 -6.40 -2.18 -18.08
C LYS A 537 -6.80 -3.27 -17.09
N ILE A 538 -6.51 -3.11 -15.80
CA ILE A 538 -6.90 -4.06 -14.73
C ILE A 538 -8.41 -3.95 -14.49
N GLU A 539 -8.96 -2.73 -14.39
CA GLU A 539 -10.41 -2.50 -14.30
C GLU A 539 -11.15 -3.14 -15.49
N ARG A 540 -10.67 -2.90 -16.72
CA ARG A 540 -11.17 -3.54 -17.95
C ARG A 540 -11.13 -5.06 -17.88
N LYS A 541 -10.02 -5.66 -17.42
CA LYS A 541 -9.82 -7.14 -17.37
C LYS A 541 -10.69 -7.81 -16.29
N MET A 542 -10.77 -7.23 -15.09
CA MET A 542 -11.37 -7.87 -13.91
C MET A 542 -12.82 -7.46 -13.63
N PHE A 543 -13.23 -6.27 -14.07
CA PHE A 543 -14.55 -5.70 -13.78
C PHE A 543 -15.33 -5.29 -15.04
N GLY A 544 -14.74 -5.41 -16.24
CA GLY A 544 -15.40 -5.12 -17.52
C GLY A 544 -15.77 -3.64 -17.74
N ASN A 545 -15.25 -2.72 -16.90
CA ASN A 545 -15.50 -1.29 -17.00
C ASN A 545 -14.33 -0.54 -17.67
N GLU A 546 -14.62 0.54 -18.39
CA GLU A 546 -13.63 1.34 -19.11
C GLU A 546 -13.80 2.83 -18.81
N ASP A 547 -13.07 3.33 -17.81
CA ASP A 547 -13.14 4.73 -17.40
C ASP A 547 -12.29 5.65 -18.30
N ILE A 548 -12.84 5.94 -19.49
CA ILE A 548 -12.22 6.81 -20.50
C ILE A 548 -12.03 8.24 -19.97
N ASP A 549 -12.90 8.72 -19.08
CA ASP A 549 -12.89 10.10 -18.59
C ASP A 549 -11.87 10.28 -17.44
N PHE A 550 -11.62 9.25 -16.62
CA PHE A 550 -10.41 9.17 -15.80
C PHE A 550 -9.14 9.19 -16.66
N LEU A 551 -9.07 8.30 -17.65
CA LEU A 551 -7.88 8.13 -18.49
C LEU A 551 -7.52 9.42 -19.24
N GLU A 552 -8.52 10.15 -19.74
CA GLU A 552 -8.35 11.45 -20.38
C GLU A 552 -7.89 12.53 -19.40
N ARG A 553 -8.55 12.65 -18.25
CA ARG A 553 -8.29 13.71 -17.27
C ARG A 553 -6.87 13.63 -16.71
N VAL A 554 -6.42 12.44 -16.34
CA VAL A 554 -5.04 12.24 -15.85
C VAL A 554 -4.02 12.43 -16.98
N PHE A 555 -4.31 11.98 -18.21
CA PHE A 555 -3.47 12.27 -19.38
C PHE A 555 -3.27 13.78 -19.62
N GLN A 556 -4.33 14.58 -19.50
CA GLN A 556 -4.24 16.04 -19.65
C GLN A 556 -3.34 16.70 -18.60
N LYS A 557 -3.31 16.19 -17.37
CA LYS A 557 -2.39 16.66 -16.31
C LYS A 557 -0.96 16.16 -16.53
N LEU A 558 -0.80 14.91 -16.95
CA LEU A 558 0.51 14.33 -17.27
C LEU A 558 1.18 15.02 -18.47
N LEU A 559 0.44 15.72 -19.35
CA LEU A 559 1.04 16.64 -20.33
C LEU A 559 1.81 17.80 -19.68
N LEU A 560 1.31 18.33 -18.56
CA LEU A 560 2.00 19.38 -17.81
C LEU A 560 3.27 18.82 -17.15
N ASN A 561 3.17 17.65 -16.51
CA ASN A 561 4.32 16.99 -15.91
C ASN A 561 5.39 16.59 -16.94
N PHE A 562 4.98 16.04 -18.09
CA PHE A 562 5.89 15.76 -19.20
C PHE A 562 6.62 17.02 -19.69
N THR A 563 5.90 18.15 -19.75
CA THR A 563 6.48 19.43 -20.17
C THR A 563 7.40 20.02 -19.10
N TRP A 564 7.11 19.81 -17.82
CA TRP A 564 8.02 20.12 -16.71
C TRP A 564 9.33 19.35 -16.85
N TRP A 565 9.28 18.03 -17.04
CA TRP A 565 10.47 17.20 -17.24
C TRP A 565 11.35 17.71 -18.39
N VAL A 566 10.78 17.88 -19.58
CA VAL A 566 11.53 18.38 -20.76
C VAL A 566 12.14 19.77 -20.51
N ASN A 567 11.47 20.65 -19.78
CA ASN A 567 11.95 22.03 -19.56
C ASN A 567 12.85 22.21 -18.33
N ARG A 568 12.93 21.23 -17.42
CA ARG A 568 13.65 21.33 -16.12
C ARG A 568 14.67 20.23 -15.88
N LYS A 569 14.67 19.19 -16.70
CA LYS A 569 15.53 18.01 -16.54
C LYS A 569 16.30 17.65 -17.82
N ASP A 570 16.14 18.42 -18.90
CA ASP A 570 16.98 18.41 -20.11
C ASP A 570 17.36 19.88 -20.43
N GLY A 571 18.21 20.48 -19.60
CA GLY A 571 18.45 21.93 -19.61
C GLY A 571 19.05 22.48 -20.90
N ASP A 572 19.85 21.66 -21.59
CA ASP A 572 20.48 21.97 -22.88
C ASP A 572 19.63 21.55 -24.11
N GLY A 573 18.50 20.86 -23.92
CA GLY A 573 17.68 20.32 -25.01
C GLY A 573 18.36 19.18 -25.79
N LYS A 574 19.23 18.41 -25.12
CA LYS A 574 20.00 17.28 -25.66
C LYS A 574 19.15 16.00 -25.76
N ASN A 575 18.00 15.92 -25.10
CA ASN A 575 17.19 14.71 -24.88
C ASN A 575 17.91 13.66 -24.01
N VAL A 576 18.82 14.13 -23.13
CA VAL A 576 19.52 13.34 -22.09
C VAL A 576 19.18 14.01 -20.76
N PHE A 577 18.74 13.24 -19.77
CA PHE A 577 18.05 13.80 -18.60
C PHE A 577 18.86 13.74 -17.30
N GLU A 578 18.77 14.82 -16.50
CA GLU A 578 19.44 15.04 -15.22
C GLU A 578 18.48 14.81 -14.03
N GLY A 579 17.98 13.58 -13.90
CA GLY A 579 16.94 13.19 -12.94
C GLY A 579 17.20 13.62 -11.49
N GLY A 580 18.42 13.41 -11.00
CA GLY A 580 18.81 13.55 -9.61
C GLY A 580 18.47 12.28 -8.81
N PHE A 581 17.81 12.46 -7.66
CA PHE A 581 17.42 11.42 -6.69
C PHE A 581 16.86 10.12 -7.31
N LEU A 582 15.73 10.22 -8.03
CA LEU A 582 15.02 9.12 -8.69
C LEU A 582 14.59 7.95 -7.78
N GLY A 583 14.63 8.08 -6.45
CA GLY A 583 14.27 6.99 -5.52
C GLY A 583 15.24 5.81 -5.58
N LEU A 584 16.52 6.07 -5.89
CA LEU A 584 17.60 5.08 -5.99
C LEU A 584 18.82 5.56 -5.18
N ASP A 585 18.56 6.00 -3.96
CA ASP A 585 19.38 6.73 -2.99
C ASP A 585 20.90 6.51 -3.16
N ASN A 586 21.40 5.37 -2.70
CA ASN A 586 22.84 5.06 -2.67
C ASN A 586 23.37 4.32 -3.92
N ILE A 587 22.57 4.16 -5.00
CA ILE A 587 22.93 3.35 -6.18
C ILE A 587 24.15 3.89 -6.95
N GLY A 588 24.40 5.19 -6.82
CA GLY A 588 25.48 5.90 -7.51
C GLY A 588 26.80 5.94 -6.72
N LEU A 589 27.85 6.38 -7.42
CA LEU A 589 29.15 6.69 -6.82
C LEU A 589 29.15 8.00 -6.00
N PHE A 590 28.28 8.95 -6.38
CA PHE A 590 28.12 10.26 -5.76
C PHE A 590 26.64 10.48 -5.39
N ASN A 591 26.37 11.39 -4.44
CA ASN A 591 25.02 11.88 -4.18
C ASN A 591 24.48 12.56 -5.46
N ARG A 592 23.40 12.02 -6.02
CA ARG A 592 22.78 12.49 -7.27
C ARG A 592 21.97 13.79 -7.10
N SER A 593 21.65 14.19 -5.88
CA SER A 593 20.93 15.43 -5.56
C SER A 593 21.85 16.61 -5.24
N GLU A 594 23.17 16.39 -5.18
CA GLU A 594 24.19 17.41 -4.86
C GLU A 594 25.06 17.76 -6.09
N PRO A 595 25.72 18.94 -6.10
CA PRO A 595 26.75 19.25 -7.10
C PRO A 595 27.91 18.24 -7.04
N LEU A 596 28.31 17.68 -8.18
CA LEU A 596 29.36 16.67 -8.24
C LEU A 596 30.71 17.18 -7.69
N PRO A 597 31.41 16.42 -6.83
CA PRO A 597 32.76 16.77 -6.35
C PRO A 597 33.81 16.97 -7.46
N THR A 598 33.56 16.40 -8.65
CA THR A 598 34.37 16.55 -9.87
C THR A 598 34.09 17.83 -10.65
N GLY A 599 33.06 18.60 -10.28
CA GLY A 599 32.37 19.49 -11.20
C GLY A 599 31.75 18.73 -12.39
N GLY A 600 31.20 19.49 -13.34
CA GLY A 600 30.45 18.93 -14.47
C GLY A 600 29.01 18.57 -14.11
N VAL A 601 28.35 17.84 -14.99
CA VAL A 601 26.94 17.42 -14.93
C VAL A 601 26.85 15.89 -14.99
N LEU A 602 25.96 15.28 -14.21
CA LEU A 602 25.68 13.85 -14.27
C LEU A 602 24.60 13.56 -15.32
N GLU A 603 25.01 12.95 -16.42
CA GLU A 603 24.14 12.53 -17.52
C GLU A 603 23.65 11.10 -17.23
N GLN A 604 22.38 10.98 -16.84
CA GLN A 604 21.84 9.76 -16.22
C GLN A 604 21.13 8.82 -17.20
N ALA A 605 21.55 7.56 -17.25
CA ALA A 605 20.99 6.54 -18.13
C ALA A 605 19.60 6.07 -17.67
N ASP A 606 19.38 5.99 -16.36
CA ASP A 606 18.06 5.70 -15.79
C ASP A 606 17.07 6.84 -16.01
N SER A 607 17.43 8.09 -15.71
CA SER A 607 16.58 9.26 -15.96
C SER A 607 16.12 9.35 -17.42
N THR A 608 17.03 9.07 -18.34
CA THR A 608 16.75 9.12 -19.78
C THR A 608 15.89 7.92 -20.21
N GLY A 609 16.13 6.73 -19.65
CA GLY A 609 15.27 5.55 -19.80
C GLY A 609 13.85 5.75 -19.25
N TRP A 610 13.71 6.41 -18.10
CA TRP A 610 12.44 6.78 -17.49
C TRP A 610 11.63 7.75 -18.36
N MET A 611 12.28 8.74 -18.99
CA MET A 611 11.60 9.66 -19.91
C MET A 611 11.20 9.00 -21.23
N ALA A 612 12.00 8.07 -21.77
CA ALA A 612 11.60 7.23 -22.89
C ALA A 612 10.39 6.34 -22.53
N PHE A 613 10.36 5.77 -21.32
CA PHE A 613 9.23 5.00 -20.81
C PHE A 613 7.97 5.85 -20.68
N PHE A 614 8.06 7.06 -20.11
CA PHE A 614 6.96 8.02 -20.02
C PHE A 614 6.42 8.40 -21.40
N CYS A 615 7.28 8.63 -22.40
CA CYS A 615 6.87 8.84 -23.79
C CYS A 615 6.00 7.68 -24.31
N LEU A 616 6.44 6.44 -24.13
CA LEU A 616 5.72 5.27 -24.62
C LEU A 616 4.40 5.02 -23.88
N GLN A 617 4.29 5.37 -22.59
CA GLN A 617 3.01 5.31 -21.88
C GLN A 617 2.04 6.41 -22.33
N MET A 618 2.51 7.63 -22.56
CA MET A 618 1.67 8.69 -23.10
C MET A 618 1.24 8.41 -24.55
N LEU A 619 2.11 7.79 -25.36
CA LEU A 619 1.76 7.27 -26.69
C LEU A 619 0.66 6.19 -26.61
N ASN A 620 0.79 5.23 -25.69
CA ASN A 620 -0.24 4.22 -25.41
C ASN A 620 -1.59 4.86 -25.07
N ILE A 621 -1.60 5.78 -24.11
CA ILE A 621 -2.83 6.41 -23.63
C ILE A 621 -3.47 7.25 -24.74
N ALA A 622 -2.68 8.01 -25.51
CA ALA A 622 -3.18 8.79 -26.64
C ALA A 622 -3.83 7.89 -27.72
N LEU A 623 -3.20 6.76 -28.06
CA LEU A 623 -3.76 5.78 -29.02
C LEU A 623 -4.98 5.02 -28.48
N GLU A 624 -5.10 4.85 -27.16
CA GLU A 624 -6.29 4.30 -26.51
C GLU A 624 -7.46 5.30 -26.58
N LEU A 625 -7.22 6.54 -26.13
CA LEU A 625 -8.20 7.63 -26.18
C LEU A 625 -8.66 7.92 -27.61
N ALA A 626 -7.75 7.86 -28.59
CA ALA A 626 -8.05 8.03 -30.01
C ALA A 626 -9.07 7.01 -30.55
N LYS A 627 -9.28 5.85 -29.88
CA LYS A 627 -10.33 4.90 -30.26
C LYS A 627 -11.74 5.48 -30.11
N HIS A 628 -11.92 6.46 -29.23
CA HIS A 628 -13.19 7.10 -28.85
C HIS A 628 -13.24 8.59 -29.21
N ARG A 629 -12.10 9.29 -29.09
CA ARG A 629 -11.95 10.75 -29.23
C ARG A 629 -10.83 11.05 -30.24
N PRO A 630 -11.12 11.23 -31.55
CA PRO A 630 -10.09 11.23 -32.60
C PRO A 630 -8.95 12.26 -32.47
N VAL A 631 -9.16 13.35 -31.73
CA VAL A 631 -8.14 14.39 -31.50
C VAL A 631 -6.85 13.88 -30.84
N TYR A 632 -6.91 12.75 -30.11
CA TYR A 632 -5.72 12.14 -29.52
C TYR A 632 -4.82 11.39 -30.53
N GLU A 633 -5.28 11.17 -31.78
CA GLU A 633 -4.44 10.60 -32.83
C GLU A 633 -3.29 11.55 -33.22
N ASP A 634 -3.53 12.86 -33.23
CA ASP A 634 -2.52 13.84 -33.60
C ASP A 634 -1.46 14.00 -32.50
N ILE A 635 -1.85 14.02 -31.21
CA ILE A 635 -0.89 14.13 -30.09
C ILE A 635 -0.07 12.85 -29.88
N ALA A 636 -0.57 11.67 -30.28
CA ALA A 636 0.21 10.43 -30.29
C ALA A 636 1.52 10.61 -31.11
N SER A 637 1.48 11.39 -32.19
CA SER A 637 2.67 11.68 -33.01
C SER A 637 3.77 12.40 -32.23
N LYS A 638 3.41 13.33 -31.32
CA LYS A 638 4.39 14.04 -30.46
C LYS A 638 5.23 13.06 -29.65
N PHE A 639 4.58 12.08 -29.02
CA PHE A 639 5.24 11.12 -28.14
C PHE A 639 6.07 10.10 -28.91
N PHE A 640 5.62 9.68 -30.09
CA PHE A 640 6.43 8.88 -31.00
C PHE A 640 7.72 9.63 -31.42
N GLU A 641 7.61 10.87 -31.89
CA GLU A 641 8.79 11.63 -32.34
C GLU A 641 9.75 11.96 -31.19
N HIS A 642 9.23 12.33 -30.01
CA HIS A 642 10.07 12.63 -28.85
C HIS A 642 10.77 11.38 -28.29
N PHE A 643 10.10 10.21 -28.28
CA PHE A 643 10.76 8.93 -28.00
C PHE A 643 11.91 8.66 -28.99
N MET A 644 11.71 8.91 -30.29
CA MET A 644 12.76 8.70 -31.30
C MET A 644 13.97 9.61 -31.11
N PHE A 645 13.81 10.82 -30.57
CA PHE A 645 14.95 11.70 -30.24
C PHE A 645 15.69 11.24 -28.99
N ILE A 646 14.99 10.80 -27.94
CA ILE A 646 15.62 10.23 -26.73
C ILE A 646 16.42 8.96 -27.08
N ALA A 647 15.86 8.07 -27.91
CA ALA A 647 16.52 6.83 -28.32
C ALA A 647 17.83 7.09 -29.08
N ASP A 648 17.83 8.08 -29.99
CA ASP A 648 19.04 8.50 -30.70
C ASP A 648 20.05 9.13 -29.74
N ALA A 649 19.63 10.00 -28.82
CA ALA A 649 20.52 10.68 -27.87
C ALA A 649 21.23 9.72 -26.90
N MET A 650 20.53 8.70 -26.37
CA MET A 650 21.17 7.66 -25.54
C MET A 650 22.20 6.81 -26.30
N SER A 651 21.98 6.63 -27.60
CA SER A 651 22.69 5.66 -28.44
C SER A 651 23.82 6.25 -29.28
N PHE A 652 23.66 7.50 -29.75
CA PHE A 652 24.48 8.12 -30.79
C PHE A 652 24.54 9.65 -30.62
N ARG A 653 25.57 10.17 -29.93
CA ARG A 653 25.76 11.62 -29.84
C ARG A 653 26.17 12.23 -31.17
N SER A 654 25.27 13.02 -31.75
CA SER A 654 25.48 13.72 -33.03
C SER A 654 26.34 14.99 -32.87
N GLY A 655 27.52 14.86 -32.25
CA GLY A 655 28.45 15.94 -31.93
C GLY A 655 29.90 15.60 -32.30
N GLY A 656 30.26 15.82 -33.57
CA GLY A 656 31.66 15.77 -34.06
C GLY A 656 32.39 14.42 -33.99
N GLY A 657 31.79 13.39 -33.39
CA GLY A 657 32.44 12.10 -33.13
C GLY A 657 33.34 12.07 -31.89
N VAL A 658 33.09 12.94 -30.89
CA VAL A 658 33.98 13.07 -29.72
C VAL A 658 33.28 12.89 -28.35
N GLU A 659 32.00 13.23 -28.21
CA GLU A 659 31.24 12.88 -27.00
C GLU A 659 30.80 11.41 -27.01
N LYS A 660 30.94 10.69 -25.89
CA LYS A 660 30.53 9.28 -25.79
C LYS A 660 29.01 9.14 -25.50
N PRO A 661 28.32 8.12 -26.06
CA PRO A 661 26.96 7.78 -25.66
C PRO A 661 26.91 7.17 -24.25
N LEU A 662 25.70 6.96 -23.71
CA LEU A 662 25.51 6.28 -22.41
C LEU A 662 25.58 4.74 -22.55
N TRP A 663 25.44 4.23 -23.76
CA TRP A 663 25.79 2.86 -24.12
C TRP A 663 27.32 2.69 -24.19
N ASN A 664 27.83 1.57 -23.70
CA ASN A 664 29.21 1.14 -23.87
C ASN A 664 29.25 -0.09 -24.78
N ASP A 665 29.95 -0.01 -25.92
CA ASP A 665 30.04 -1.11 -26.89
C ASP A 665 31.05 -2.21 -26.54
N GLU A 666 32.03 -1.92 -25.66
CA GLU A 666 33.05 -2.88 -25.22
C GLU A 666 32.49 -3.82 -24.14
N ASP A 667 31.77 -3.28 -23.15
CA ASP A 667 30.99 -4.06 -22.18
C ASP A 667 29.67 -4.57 -22.79
N GLY A 668 28.99 -3.78 -23.62
CA GLY A 668 27.61 -4.05 -24.03
C GLY A 668 26.60 -3.78 -22.92
N PHE A 669 26.69 -2.63 -22.26
CA PHE A 669 25.80 -2.22 -21.16
C PHE A 669 25.58 -0.69 -21.16
N TYR A 670 24.58 -0.19 -20.42
CA TYR A 670 24.36 1.25 -20.21
C TYR A 670 24.94 1.70 -18.87
N TYR A 671 25.57 2.89 -18.86
CA TYR A 671 26.17 3.50 -17.69
C TYR A 671 25.84 5.01 -17.62
N ASP A 672 25.82 5.57 -16.42
CA ASP A 672 25.84 7.03 -16.22
C ASP A 672 27.18 7.61 -16.72
N ALA A 673 27.18 8.89 -17.08
CA ALA A 673 28.40 9.62 -17.43
C ALA A 673 28.49 10.99 -16.74
N ILE A 674 29.70 11.44 -16.43
CA ILE A 674 29.99 12.82 -16.06
C ILE A 674 30.41 13.57 -17.31
N SER A 675 29.85 14.76 -17.52
CA SER A 675 30.13 15.64 -18.65
C SER A 675 30.59 17.01 -18.17
N TRP A 676 31.75 17.45 -18.67
CA TRP A 676 32.32 18.78 -18.40
C TRP A 676 32.13 19.76 -19.57
N GLY A 677 31.32 19.38 -20.57
CA GLY A 677 31.03 20.17 -21.75
C GLY A 677 32.06 19.99 -22.89
N GLY A 678 31.58 20.10 -24.12
CA GLY A 678 32.38 19.77 -25.31
C GLY A 678 32.79 18.29 -25.31
N PRO A 679 34.01 17.93 -25.75
CA PRO A 679 34.41 16.53 -25.94
C PRO A 679 34.69 15.75 -24.63
N TRP A 680 34.49 16.37 -23.46
CA TRP A 680 34.95 15.84 -22.18
C TRP A 680 33.81 15.12 -21.45
N SER A 681 33.72 13.80 -21.63
CA SER A 681 32.77 12.92 -20.94
C SER A 681 33.43 11.63 -20.43
N GLN A 682 33.13 11.22 -19.20
CA GLN A 682 33.60 9.96 -18.59
C GLN A 682 32.41 9.11 -18.13
N GLN A 683 32.29 7.89 -18.65
CA GLN A 683 31.32 6.89 -18.15
C GLN A 683 31.76 6.36 -16.77
N LEU A 684 30.78 6.01 -15.94
CA LEU A 684 30.95 5.38 -14.63
C LEU A 684 30.49 3.91 -14.73
N PRO A 685 31.39 2.93 -14.99
CA PRO A 685 31.03 1.52 -15.22
C PRO A 685 30.58 0.77 -13.95
N VAL A 686 29.46 1.21 -13.38
CA VAL A 686 28.73 0.59 -12.28
C VAL A 686 27.56 -0.20 -12.87
N ARG A 687 27.64 -1.53 -12.80
CA ARG A 687 26.62 -2.46 -13.32
C ARG A 687 25.46 -2.56 -12.32
N SER A 688 24.60 -1.56 -12.30
CA SER A 688 23.39 -1.51 -11.47
C SER A 688 22.10 -1.53 -12.30
N LEU A 689 20.95 -1.49 -11.62
CA LEU A 689 19.64 -1.26 -12.26
C LEU A 689 19.61 -0.06 -13.21
N VAL A 690 20.50 0.92 -13.03
CA VAL A 690 20.67 2.06 -13.93
C VAL A 690 20.83 1.62 -15.39
N GLY A 691 21.58 0.54 -15.64
CA GLY A 691 21.76 -0.02 -16.98
C GLY A 691 20.63 -0.95 -17.46
N LEU A 692 19.71 -1.35 -16.57
CA LEU A 692 18.56 -2.21 -16.86
C LEU A 692 17.25 -1.41 -17.06
N ILE A 693 17.11 -0.24 -16.41
CA ILE A 693 15.96 0.67 -16.54
C ILE A 693 15.62 1.05 -18.00
N PRO A 694 16.58 1.18 -18.95
CA PRO A 694 16.27 1.36 -20.37
C PRO A 694 15.36 0.28 -21.00
N LEU A 695 15.29 -0.94 -20.43
CA LEU A 695 14.38 -2.00 -20.89
C LEU A 695 12.89 -1.66 -20.67
N TYR A 696 12.57 -0.81 -19.67
CA TYR A 696 11.20 -0.39 -19.35
C TYR A 696 10.55 0.34 -20.51
N ALA A 697 11.34 1.10 -21.26
CA ALA A 697 10.93 1.82 -22.46
C ALA A 697 10.77 0.86 -23.66
N SER A 698 9.73 0.01 -23.58
CA SER A 698 9.37 -0.98 -24.61
C SER A 698 7.86 -0.94 -24.90
N LEU A 699 7.49 -0.89 -26.20
CA LEU A 699 6.10 -0.88 -26.69
C LEU A 699 5.98 -1.59 -28.04
N THR A 700 5.04 -2.53 -28.14
CA THR A 700 4.60 -3.13 -29.40
C THR A 700 3.42 -2.40 -30.02
N LEU A 701 3.58 -1.83 -31.22
CA LEU A 701 2.46 -1.29 -32.00
C LEU A 701 1.87 -2.37 -32.91
N GLU A 702 0.56 -2.60 -32.80
CA GLU A 702 -0.13 -3.61 -33.59
C GLU A 702 -0.50 -3.12 -35.00
N PRO A 703 -0.54 -4.00 -36.02
CA PRO A 703 -0.95 -3.62 -37.38
C PRO A 703 -2.36 -3.07 -37.42
N GLN A 704 -3.25 -3.50 -36.51
CA GLN A 704 -4.63 -3.04 -36.43
C GLN A 704 -4.71 -1.57 -36.00
N ILE A 705 -3.86 -1.15 -35.06
CA ILE A 705 -3.71 0.23 -34.61
C ILE A 705 -3.27 1.10 -35.79
N LEU A 706 -2.26 0.68 -36.55
CA LEU A 706 -1.78 1.40 -37.73
C LEU A 706 -2.82 1.43 -38.87
N LYS A 707 -3.54 0.32 -39.11
CA LYS A 707 -4.61 0.22 -40.11
C LYS A 707 -5.83 1.10 -39.74
N LYS A 708 -6.08 1.35 -38.44
CA LYS A 708 -7.13 2.26 -37.92
C LYS A 708 -6.70 3.73 -37.99
N PHE A 709 -5.54 4.07 -37.42
CA PHE A 709 -5.06 5.44 -37.23
C PHE A 709 -4.18 5.88 -38.41
N LYS A 710 -4.81 6.56 -39.36
CA LYS A 710 -4.23 6.92 -40.68
C LYS A 710 -3.45 8.24 -40.67
N SER A 711 -3.73 9.18 -39.77
CA SER A 711 -2.91 10.37 -39.50
C SER A 711 -1.60 9.95 -38.85
N PHE A 712 -1.69 9.19 -37.74
CA PHE A 712 -0.53 8.67 -37.01
C PHE A 712 0.36 7.81 -37.92
N SER A 713 -0.21 6.87 -38.68
CA SER A 713 0.57 6.02 -39.60
C SER A 713 1.23 6.77 -40.75
N LYS A 714 0.61 7.85 -41.26
CA LYS A 714 1.27 8.77 -42.21
C LYS A 714 2.45 9.47 -41.55
N ARG A 715 2.34 9.87 -40.27
CA ARG A 715 3.38 10.58 -39.55
C ARG A 715 4.57 9.68 -39.17
N VAL A 716 4.32 8.46 -38.69
CA VAL A 716 5.34 7.42 -38.49
C VAL A 716 6.10 7.12 -39.79
N LYS A 717 5.37 6.97 -40.92
CA LYS A 717 6.00 6.81 -42.24
C LYS A 717 6.80 8.05 -42.65
N TRP A 718 6.24 9.26 -42.50
CA TRP A 718 6.93 10.51 -42.84
C TRP A 718 8.23 10.66 -42.05
N PHE A 719 8.20 10.40 -40.74
CA PHE A 719 9.40 10.45 -39.91
C PHE A 719 10.43 9.44 -40.40
N THR A 720 10.03 8.19 -40.66
CA THR A 720 10.93 7.17 -41.24
C THR A 720 11.56 7.63 -42.55
N ASP A 721 10.75 8.10 -43.51
CA ASP A 721 11.21 8.47 -44.84
C ASP A 721 12.17 9.68 -44.81
N ASN A 722 12.02 10.61 -43.85
CA ASN A 722 12.76 11.87 -43.77
C ASN A 722 13.84 11.91 -42.66
N ARG A 723 13.82 10.99 -41.69
CA ARG A 723 14.78 10.86 -40.57
C ARG A 723 15.40 9.45 -40.53
N ARG A 724 15.74 8.91 -41.70
CA ARG A 724 16.30 7.56 -41.87
C ARG A 724 17.47 7.25 -40.92
N GLY A 725 18.43 8.16 -40.80
CA GLY A 725 19.59 7.99 -39.90
C GLY A 725 19.24 7.79 -38.42
N ILE A 726 18.11 8.34 -37.94
CA ILE A 726 17.56 8.10 -36.59
C ILE A 726 16.75 6.79 -36.58
N THR A 727 15.99 6.55 -37.65
CA THR A 727 14.99 5.47 -37.68
C THR A 727 15.60 4.09 -37.93
N GLU A 728 16.61 4.00 -38.78
CA GLU A 728 17.36 2.78 -39.11
C GLU A 728 18.27 2.33 -37.95
N ARG A 729 18.59 3.24 -37.02
CA ARG A 729 19.41 2.98 -35.83
C ARG A 729 18.61 2.62 -34.58
N ASN A 730 17.45 3.25 -34.38
CA ASN A 730 16.71 3.18 -33.12
C ASN A 730 15.34 2.50 -33.22
N ILE A 731 14.90 2.03 -34.40
CA ILE A 731 13.74 1.14 -34.53
C ILE A 731 14.22 -0.23 -35.06
N ALA A 732 14.26 -1.22 -34.16
CA ALA A 732 14.61 -2.61 -34.48
C ALA A 732 13.80 -3.25 -35.63
N SER A 733 12.64 -2.66 -35.98
CA SER A 733 12.03 -2.83 -37.30
C SER A 733 11.20 -1.62 -37.76
N MET A 734 11.69 -0.96 -38.80
CA MET A 734 10.82 -0.52 -39.91
C MET A 734 10.74 -1.55 -41.06
N SER A 735 11.62 -2.56 -41.08
CA SER A 735 11.79 -3.51 -42.19
C SER A 735 11.46 -4.98 -41.86
N GLN A 736 11.68 -5.46 -40.63
CA GLN A 736 11.47 -6.86 -40.21
C GLN A 736 10.31 -6.99 -39.22
N ARG A 737 9.08 -7.12 -39.71
CA ARG A 737 7.88 -7.23 -38.86
C ARG A 737 7.99 -8.39 -37.87
N GLY A 738 7.71 -8.12 -36.60
CA GLY A 738 7.66 -9.14 -35.54
C GLY A 738 6.41 -10.02 -35.61
N THR A 739 6.27 -10.90 -34.62
CA THR A 739 5.13 -11.81 -34.47
C THR A 739 3.80 -11.05 -34.57
N GLY A 740 2.91 -11.49 -35.48
CA GLY A 740 1.64 -10.82 -35.74
C GLY A 740 1.75 -9.51 -36.53
N GLU A 741 2.77 -9.37 -37.40
CA GLU A 741 3.11 -8.15 -38.16
C GLU A 741 3.49 -6.91 -37.29
N ARG A 742 3.73 -7.08 -35.99
CA ARG A 742 3.93 -5.96 -35.04
C ARG A 742 5.19 -5.12 -35.35
N MET A 743 5.19 -3.87 -34.87
CA MET A 743 6.39 -3.04 -34.71
C MET A 743 6.80 -2.97 -33.25
N LEU A 744 8.11 -2.88 -32.98
CA LEU A 744 8.67 -2.60 -31.66
C LEU A 744 9.22 -1.16 -31.64
N LEU A 745 8.84 -0.40 -30.61
CA LEU A 745 9.53 0.79 -30.17
C LEU A 745 10.24 0.44 -28.87
N ALA A 746 11.57 0.47 -28.87
CA ALA A 746 12.38 0.19 -27.69
C ALA A 746 13.71 0.95 -27.75
N LEU A 747 14.30 1.26 -26.59
CA LEU A 747 15.66 1.84 -26.51
C LEU A 747 16.75 0.84 -26.92
N VAL A 748 16.46 -0.45 -26.76
CA VAL A 748 17.34 -1.57 -27.14
C VAL A 748 16.83 -2.26 -28.39
N ASP A 749 17.75 -2.51 -29.33
CA ASP A 749 17.55 -3.47 -30.41
C ASP A 749 17.75 -4.92 -29.92
N ARG A 750 17.75 -5.87 -30.85
CA ARG A 750 17.94 -7.30 -30.52
C ARG A 750 19.32 -7.59 -29.93
N GLU A 751 20.39 -7.05 -30.49
CA GLU A 751 21.76 -7.36 -30.08
C GLU A 751 22.05 -6.75 -28.70
N ARG A 752 21.60 -5.52 -28.47
CA ARG A 752 21.67 -4.88 -27.14
C ARG A 752 20.83 -5.64 -26.10
N LEU A 753 19.61 -6.06 -26.46
CA LEU A 753 18.75 -6.86 -25.59
C LEU A 753 19.41 -8.19 -25.23
N GLU A 754 20.00 -8.90 -26.20
CA GLU A 754 20.73 -10.15 -25.96
C GLU A 754 21.92 -9.92 -24.99
N LYS A 755 22.78 -8.93 -25.24
CA LYS A 755 23.92 -8.58 -24.34
C LYS A 755 23.52 -8.17 -22.92
N ILE A 756 22.42 -7.43 -22.76
CA ILE A 756 21.90 -7.04 -21.44
C ILE A 756 21.33 -8.26 -20.71
N LEU A 757 20.56 -9.11 -21.40
CA LEU A 757 19.96 -10.30 -20.80
C LEU A 757 21.01 -11.35 -20.41
N GLU A 758 22.14 -11.44 -21.12
CA GLU A 758 23.26 -12.30 -20.70
C GLU A 758 23.79 -11.95 -19.31
N ARG A 759 23.77 -10.68 -18.89
CA ARG A 759 24.10 -10.27 -17.51
C ARG A 759 22.90 -10.34 -16.57
N MET A 760 21.74 -9.90 -17.03
CA MET A 760 20.52 -9.82 -16.20
C MET A 760 20.08 -11.20 -15.69
N LEU A 761 20.37 -12.26 -16.45
CA LEU A 761 20.00 -13.65 -16.15
C LEU A 761 21.18 -14.50 -15.64
N ASP A 762 22.33 -13.89 -15.33
CA ASP A 762 23.50 -14.57 -14.76
C ASP A 762 23.45 -14.53 -13.23
N GLU A 763 23.58 -15.71 -12.60
CA GLU A 763 23.52 -15.86 -11.14
C GLU A 763 24.77 -15.28 -10.43
N GLY A 764 25.88 -15.12 -11.16
CA GLY A 764 27.09 -14.39 -10.76
C GLY A 764 27.05 -12.88 -10.99
N GLU A 765 26.09 -12.37 -11.78
CA GLU A 765 25.82 -10.92 -11.90
C GLU A 765 24.50 -10.55 -11.21
N PHE A 766 23.40 -10.43 -11.96
CA PHE A 766 22.16 -9.81 -11.48
C PHE A 766 21.08 -10.77 -10.95
N LEU A 767 21.11 -12.06 -11.30
CA LEU A 767 20.03 -13.00 -10.95
C LEU A 767 20.30 -13.65 -9.59
N SER A 768 19.63 -13.23 -8.52
CA SER A 768 19.59 -14.01 -7.28
C SER A 768 18.54 -15.12 -7.37
N ASP A 769 18.56 -16.10 -6.46
CA ASP A 769 17.45 -17.05 -6.27
C ASP A 769 16.14 -16.42 -5.77
N HIS A 770 16.16 -15.11 -5.47
CA HIS A 770 15.04 -14.34 -4.93
C HIS A 770 14.50 -13.26 -5.90
N GLY A 771 15.20 -12.98 -7.01
CA GLY A 771 14.84 -11.96 -8.00
C GLY A 771 16.07 -11.27 -8.64
N ILE A 772 15.84 -10.16 -9.35
CA ILE A 772 16.90 -9.33 -9.94
C ILE A 772 17.45 -8.34 -8.90
N ARG A 773 18.77 -8.34 -8.75
CA ARG A 773 19.56 -7.49 -7.85
C ARG A 773 19.57 -6.02 -8.27
N SER A 774 19.68 -5.13 -7.29
CA SER A 774 19.85 -3.69 -7.54
C SER A 774 21.24 -3.31 -8.06
N LEU A 775 22.27 -4.07 -7.67
CA LEU A 775 23.64 -4.01 -8.18
C LEU A 775 24.14 -5.42 -8.56
N SER A 776 24.91 -5.53 -9.63
CA SER A 776 25.53 -6.79 -10.05
C SER A 776 26.52 -7.29 -8.99
N LYS A 777 26.41 -8.58 -8.67
CA LYS A 777 27.31 -9.30 -7.75
C LYS A 777 28.77 -9.35 -8.23
N TYR A 778 29.03 -9.05 -9.50
CA TYR A 778 30.37 -8.75 -10.05
C TYR A 778 31.16 -7.74 -9.21
N HIS A 779 30.49 -6.72 -8.66
CA HIS A 779 31.12 -5.69 -7.81
C HIS A 779 31.52 -6.17 -6.40
N LYS A 780 31.28 -7.45 -6.06
CA LYS A 780 31.83 -8.07 -4.85
C LYS A 780 33.34 -8.34 -4.96
N GLU A 781 33.82 -8.62 -6.18
CA GLU A 781 35.23 -8.84 -6.49
C GLU A 781 35.85 -7.67 -7.27
N ASN A 782 35.01 -6.89 -7.96
CA ASN A 782 35.43 -5.80 -8.85
C ASN A 782 34.73 -4.47 -8.47
N PRO A 783 34.93 -3.94 -7.25
CA PRO A 783 34.28 -2.69 -6.82
C PRO A 783 34.74 -1.51 -7.67
N TYR A 784 33.82 -0.59 -7.98
CA TYR A 784 34.15 0.59 -8.78
C TYR A 784 34.55 1.76 -7.87
N SER A 785 35.67 2.43 -8.16
CA SER A 785 36.18 3.55 -7.35
C SER A 785 36.73 4.69 -8.20
N MET A 786 36.68 5.91 -7.65
CA MET A 786 37.28 7.11 -8.25
C MET A 786 37.91 7.99 -7.16
N GLU A 787 39.13 8.46 -7.38
CA GLU A 787 39.75 9.49 -6.55
C GLU A 787 39.39 10.88 -7.08
N VAL A 788 38.87 11.74 -6.20
CA VAL A 788 38.47 13.12 -6.51
C VAL A 788 38.94 14.03 -5.37
N ASN A 789 39.76 15.02 -5.69
CA ASN A 789 40.31 16.00 -4.73
C ASN A 789 41.01 15.38 -3.49
N GLY A 790 41.56 14.16 -3.62
CA GLY A 790 42.22 13.41 -2.54
C GLY A 790 41.27 12.57 -1.67
N GLN A 791 39.97 12.52 -1.99
CA GLN A 791 39.01 11.59 -1.42
C GLN A 791 38.72 10.46 -2.41
N VAL A 792 38.71 9.21 -1.93
CA VAL A 792 38.26 8.07 -2.74
C VAL A 792 36.76 7.83 -2.49
N PHE A 793 36.01 7.71 -3.57
CA PHE A 793 34.61 7.30 -3.60
C PHE A 793 34.53 5.88 -4.16
N THR A 794 33.65 5.03 -3.62
CA THR A 794 33.57 3.60 -3.95
C THR A 794 32.12 3.09 -3.99
N VAL A 795 31.85 2.16 -4.91
CA VAL A 795 30.64 1.33 -4.99
C VAL A 795 31.03 -0.15 -4.94
N ASP A 796 30.67 -0.81 -3.84
CA ASP A 796 30.83 -2.24 -3.59
C ASP A 796 29.47 -2.96 -3.68
N TYR A 797 29.48 -4.30 -3.84
CA TYR A 797 28.27 -5.12 -3.68
C TYR A 797 27.94 -5.37 -2.21
N VAL A 798 26.81 -4.82 -1.76
CA VAL A 798 26.27 -4.95 -0.40
C VAL A 798 24.89 -5.60 -0.51
N PRO A 799 24.73 -6.92 -0.20
CA PRO A 799 23.53 -7.67 -0.56
C PRO A 799 22.30 -7.38 0.30
N GLY A 800 22.48 -6.88 1.52
CA GLY A 800 21.43 -6.63 2.52
C GLY A 800 21.39 -5.16 2.95
N ASP A 801 21.55 -4.88 4.25
CA ASP A 801 21.45 -3.53 4.83
C ASP A 801 22.55 -2.56 4.37
N SER A 802 22.33 -1.25 4.51
CA SER A 802 23.31 -0.25 4.08
C SER A 802 24.50 -0.17 5.03
N ASN A 803 25.69 -0.47 4.53
CA ASN A 803 26.95 -0.23 5.24
C ASN A 803 27.34 1.26 5.39
N SER A 804 26.44 2.19 5.06
CA SER A 804 26.66 3.64 5.11
C SER A 804 25.40 4.43 5.46
N GLY A 805 25.55 5.55 6.17
CA GLY A 805 24.45 6.47 6.53
C GLY A 805 24.07 7.47 5.42
N LEU A 806 24.35 7.18 4.15
CA LEU A 806 23.89 8.01 3.03
C LEU A 806 22.37 7.97 2.97
N PHE A 807 21.72 9.15 2.88
CA PHE A 807 20.25 9.29 2.90
C PHE A 807 19.58 8.69 4.15
N GLY A 808 20.19 8.82 5.34
CA GLY A 808 19.73 8.16 6.57
C GLY A 808 20.14 6.68 6.64
N GLY A 809 20.15 6.02 5.48
CA GLY A 809 20.73 4.69 5.26
C GLY A 809 19.78 3.53 5.53
N ASN A 810 18.49 3.80 5.73
CA ASN A 810 17.42 2.80 5.88
C ASN A 810 17.34 1.93 4.60
N SER A 811 17.35 2.60 3.44
CA SER A 811 17.30 2.01 2.10
C SER A 811 18.70 1.58 1.59
N ASN A 812 18.78 0.44 0.90
CA ASN A 812 19.99 0.04 0.15
C ASN A 812 19.73 -0.45 -1.29
N TRP A 813 20.33 0.22 -2.26
CA TRP A 813 20.29 -0.07 -3.70
C TRP A 813 21.61 -0.66 -4.25
N ARG A 814 22.55 -1.05 -3.38
CA ARG A 814 23.86 -1.63 -3.77
C ARG A 814 23.89 -3.17 -3.80
N GLY A 815 22.74 -3.82 -3.98
CA GLY A 815 22.64 -5.28 -4.01
C GLY A 815 21.23 -5.85 -3.86
N PRO A 816 20.40 -5.42 -2.87
CA PRO A 816 19.12 -6.05 -2.53
C PRO A 816 18.10 -6.16 -3.67
N ILE A 817 17.08 -6.99 -3.45
CA ILE A 817 15.96 -7.22 -4.37
C ILE A 817 14.81 -6.26 -4.03
N TRP A 818 14.32 -5.53 -5.03
CA TRP A 818 13.25 -4.54 -4.88
C TRP A 818 12.07 -4.88 -5.80
N PHE A 819 10.84 -4.92 -5.25
CA PHE A 819 9.64 -5.29 -6.01
C PHE A 819 9.27 -4.34 -7.16
N PRO A 820 9.34 -2.99 -7.02
CA PRO A 820 9.00 -2.05 -8.10
C PRO A 820 9.77 -2.28 -9.41
N THR A 821 11.09 -2.46 -9.28
CA THR A 821 12.00 -2.55 -10.42
C THR A 821 11.95 -3.93 -11.06
N ASN A 822 11.87 -4.98 -10.25
CA ASN A 822 11.61 -6.34 -10.71
C ASN A 822 10.29 -6.46 -11.49
N PHE A 823 9.20 -5.87 -10.99
CA PHE A 823 7.90 -5.89 -11.65
C PHE A 823 7.94 -5.24 -13.05
N LEU A 824 8.69 -4.14 -13.19
CA LEU A 824 8.87 -3.47 -14.48
C LEU A 824 9.81 -4.23 -15.43
N LEU A 825 10.83 -4.94 -14.93
CA LEU A 825 11.64 -5.86 -15.75
C LEU A 825 10.80 -7.03 -16.27
N ILE A 826 9.96 -7.61 -15.41
CA ILE A 826 8.98 -8.66 -15.77
C ILE A 826 8.04 -8.17 -16.87
N GLU A 827 7.42 -6.99 -16.73
CA GLU A 827 6.59 -6.43 -17.81
C GLU A 827 7.38 -6.19 -19.10
N SER A 828 8.65 -5.82 -19.02
CA SER A 828 9.49 -5.55 -20.18
C SER A 828 9.81 -6.84 -20.96
N LEU A 829 10.21 -7.91 -20.26
CA LEU A 829 10.40 -9.25 -20.83
C LEU A 829 9.12 -9.73 -21.54
N GLN A 830 7.96 -9.58 -20.90
CA GLN A 830 6.66 -9.93 -21.49
C GLN A 830 6.35 -9.09 -22.76
N ARG A 831 6.68 -7.79 -22.79
CA ARG A 831 6.51 -6.93 -23.98
C ARG A 831 7.46 -7.29 -25.12
N PHE A 832 8.73 -7.61 -24.83
CA PHE A 832 9.66 -8.11 -25.85
C PHE A 832 9.21 -9.47 -26.40
N TYR A 833 8.67 -10.37 -25.56
CA TYR A 833 8.03 -11.61 -26.02
C TYR A 833 6.85 -11.35 -26.97
N MET A 834 5.99 -10.35 -26.71
CA MET A 834 4.88 -9.99 -27.63
C MET A 834 5.36 -9.59 -29.04
N TYR A 835 6.63 -9.21 -29.21
CA TYR A 835 7.24 -8.90 -30.50
C TYR A 835 8.04 -10.07 -31.10
N TYR A 836 8.96 -10.68 -30.35
CA TYR A 836 9.84 -11.73 -30.86
C TYR A 836 9.23 -13.14 -30.83
N GLY A 837 8.24 -13.39 -29.95
CA GLY A 837 7.69 -14.72 -29.68
C GLY A 837 8.78 -15.74 -29.31
N ASP A 838 8.59 -16.99 -29.70
CA ASP A 838 9.55 -18.09 -29.47
C ASP A 838 10.83 -18.03 -30.34
N THR A 839 10.97 -17.01 -31.20
CA THR A 839 12.13 -16.87 -32.12
C THR A 839 13.35 -16.24 -31.47
N LEU A 840 13.16 -15.51 -30.37
CA LEU A 840 14.22 -15.09 -29.47
C LEU A 840 14.19 -15.99 -28.24
N LYS A 841 15.28 -16.70 -28.02
CA LYS A 841 15.51 -17.49 -26.82
C LYS A 841 16.79 -17.03 -26.15
N VAL A 842 16.75 -16.96 -24.83
CA VAL A 842 17.90 -16.65 -23.98
C VAL A 842 18.16 -17.80 -23.02
N GLU A 843 19.41 -17.92 -22.60
CA GLU A 843 19.82 -18.88 -21.60
C GLU A 843 19.39 -18.35 -20.21
N CYS A 844 18.62 -19.13 -19.45
CA CYS A 844 18.08 -18.69 -18.16
C CYS A 844 18.02 -19.84 -17.14
N PRO A 845 18.86 -19.84 -16.09
CA PRO A 845 20.00 -18.94 -15.88
C PRO A 845 21.06 -19.00 -16.98
N LYS A 846 21.87 -17.95 -17.12
CA LYS A 846 23.09 -17.94 -17.94
C LYS A 846 24.01 -19.10 -17.53
N GLY A 847 24.66 -19.74 -18.50
CA GLY A 847 25.52 -20.91 -18.28
C GLY A 847 24.80 -22.23 -17.94
N SER A 848 23.47 -22.24 -17.76
CA SER A 848 22.72 -23.47 -17.42
C SER A 848 22.35 -24.34 -18.63
N GLY A 849 22.61 -23.89 -19.87
CA GLY A 849 22.18 -24.55 -21.11
C GLY A 849 20.67 -24.48 -21.39
N ASN A 850 19.85 -23.91 -20.50
CA ASN A 850 18.40 -23.86 -20.63
C ASN A 850 17.93 -22.65 -21.45
N TYR A 851 17.74 -22.85 -22.75
CA TYR A 851 17.25 -21.81 -23.67
C TYR A 851 15.71 -21.71 -23.72
N MET A 852 15.16 -20.64 -23.17
CA MET A 852 13.72 -20.37 -23.08
C MET A 852 13.33 -19.03 -23.73
N ASN A 853 12.04 -18.84 -24.03
CA ASN A 853 11.54 -17.56 -24.55
C ASN A 853 11.46 -16.50 -23.42
N LEU A 854 11.27 -15.23 -23.78
CA LEU A 854 11.25 -14.15 -22.80
C LEU A 854 10.03 -14.15 -21.86
N ALA A 855 8.94 -14.85 -22.18
CA ALA A 855 7.84 -15.03 -21.23
C ALA A 855 8.21 -16.03 -20.13
N ASN A 856 8.80 -17.17 -20.47
CA ASN A 856 9.29 -18.12 -19.47
C ASN A 856 10.44 -17.54 -18.64
N ALA A 857 11.30 -16.70 -19.23
CA ALA A 857 12.31 -15.96 -18.46
C ALA A 857 11.68 -14.99 -17.44
N ALA A 858 10.53 -14.37 -17.77
CA ALA A 858 9.77 -13.57 -16.83
C ALA A 858 9.12 -14.43 -15.73
N GLU A 859 8.55 -15.59 -16.08
CA GLU A 859 8.00 -16.56 -15.12
C GLU A 859 9.06 -17.03 -14.10
N VAL A 860 10.32 -17.26 -14.52
CA VAL A 860 11.42 -17.59 -13.61
C VAL A 860 11.63 -16.48 -12.56
N VAL A 861 11.67 -15.21 -12.96
CA VAL A 861 11.80 -14.09 -12.00
C VAL A 861 10.55 -13.96 -11.13
N GLN A 862 9.36 -14.13 -11.70
CA GLN A 862 8.09 -14.10 -10.95
C GLN A 862 8.01 -15.20 -9.88
N HIS A 863 8.44 -16.43 -10.18
CA HIS A 863 8.47 -17.52 -9.21
C HIS A 863 9.50 -17.28 -8.11
N ARG A 864 10.69 -16.73 -8.42
CA ARG A 864 11.69 -16.36 -7.40
C ARG A 864 11.17 -15.32 -6.39
N LEU A 865 10.42 -14.32 -6.87
CA LEU A 865 9.77 -13.31 -6.03
C LEU A 865 8.60 -13.89 -5.18
N ILE A 866 7.85 -14.87 -5.71
CA ILE A 866 6.83 -15.59 -4.93
C ILE A 866 7.49 -16.48 -3.85
N ASN A 867 8.65 -17.06 -4.16
CA ASN A 867 9.39 -17.97 -3.28
C ASN A 867 10.14 -17.28 -2.14
N LEU A 868 10.20 -15.93 -2.11
CA LEU A 868 10.55 -15.19 -0.90
C LEU A 868 9.56 -15.49 0.25
N PHE A 869 8.26 -15.42 -0.06
CA PHE A 869 7.17 -15.52 0.90
C PHE A 869 6.70 -16.96 1.11
N SER A 870 6.72 -17.78 0.06
CA SER A 870 6.17 -19.13 0.08
C SER A 870 7.01 -20.07 0.96
N ARG A 871 6.36 -21.01 1.67
CA ARG A 871 7.09 -22.07 2.38
C ARG A 871 7.83 -22.98 1.41
N ASP A 872 9.04 -23.39 1.77
CA ASP A 872 9.78 -24.46 1.10
C ASP A 872 9.33 -25.86 1.56
N THR A 873 10.11 -26.90 1.23
CA THR A 873 9.83 -28.29 1.63
C THR A 873 10.15 -28.61 3.09
N GLY A 874 10.95 -27.78 3.78
CA GLY A 874 11.18 -27.85 5.23
C GLY A 874 10.12 -27.08 6.02
N GLY A 875 9.49 -26.08 5.42
CA GLY A 875 8.55 -25.15 6.04
C GLY A 875 9.08 -23.71 6.15
N GLU A 876 10.33 -23.47 5.74
CA GLU A 876 11.00 -22.17 5.84
C GLU A 876 10.40 -21.17 4.83
N ARG A 877 10.19 -19.92 5.24
CA ARG A 877 10.03 -18.77 4.34
C ARG A 877 11.36 -18.00 4.30
N ALA A 878 11.83 -17.61 3.11
CA ALA A 878 13.11 -16.91 2.99
C ALA A 878 13.10 -15.54 3.71
N ILE A 879 11.97 -14.82 3.66
CA ILE A 879 11.78 -13.53 4.34
C ILE A 879 12.09 -13.58 5.85
N ASN A 880 11.86 -14.72 6.50
CA ASN A 880 12.01 -14.90 7.94
C ASN A 880 13.47 -15.12 8.39
N GLY A 881 14.45 -15.14 7.45
CA GLY A 881 15.88 -15.19 7.78
C GLY A 881 16.36 -16.43 8.55
N GLY A 882 15.57 -17.52 8.55
CA GLY A 882 15.82 -18.71 9.37
C GLY A 882 15.32 -18.63 10.81
N ASN A 883 14.47 -17.65 11.15
CA ASN A 883 13.84 -17.55 12.47
C ASN A 883 12.86 -18.73 12.68
N ASN A 884 13.26 -19.67 13.54
CA ASN A 884 12.51 -20.89 13.82
C ASN A 884 11.07 -20.64 14.34
N MET A 885 10.84 -19.58 15.11
CA MET A 885 9.50 -19.23 15.58
C MET A 885 8.63 -18.78 14.40
N LEU A 886 9.13 -17.87 13.57
CA LEU A 886 8.40 -17.35 12.41
C LEU A 886 8.18 -18.38 11.29
N ASN A 887 8.96 -19.47 11.25
CA ASN A 887 8.81 -20.53 10.25
C ASN A 887 7.97 -21.73 10.73
N HIS A 888 8.11 -22.15 11.99
CA HIS A 888 7.54 -23.43 12.46
C HIS A 888 6.43 -23.33 13.50
N ASP A 889 6.40 -22.28 14.32
CA ASP A 889 5.42 -22.17 15.41
C ASP A 889 3.99 -21.98 14.83
N PRO A 890 2.99 -22.78 15.27
CA PRO A 890 1.64 -22.74 14.71
C PRO A 890 0.89 -21.41 14.94
N HIS A 891 1.36 -20.56 15.87
CA HIS A 891 0.80 -19.24 16.13
C HIS A 891 1.57 -18.11 15.44
N TRP A 892 2.58 -18.41 14.61
CA TRP A 892 3.36 -17.39 13.88
C TRP A 892 3.48 -17.67 12.39
N ARG A 893 3.78 -18.91 12.00
CA ARG A 893 4.15 -19.31 10.64
C ARG A 893 3.19 -18.90 9.53
N ASP A 894 1.90 -18.77 9.84
CA ASP A 894 0.82 -18.48 8.89
C ASP A 894 0.60 -16.95 8.72
N TYR A 895 1.32 -16.12 9.48
CA TYR A 895 1.35 -14.67 9.36
C TYR A 895 2.59 -14.19 8.60
N VAL A 896 2.44 -13.12 7.83
CA VAL A 896 3.42 -12.71 6.81
C VAL A 896 3.78 -11.23 6.97
N PHE A 897 5.06 -10.95 7.19
CA PHE A 897 5.63 -9.61 7.08
C PHE A 897 5.89 -9.24 5.60
N PHE A 898 5.77 -7.96 5.28
CA PHE A 898 5.91 -7.43 3.92
C PHE A 898 6.99 -6.36 3.91
N TYR A 899 8.24 -6.80 3.81
CA TYR A 899 9.41 -5.94 3.92
C TYR A 899 9.60 -4.97 2.75
N GLU A 900 10.33 -3.88 2.98
CA GLU A 900 10.68 -2.87 1.98
C GLU A 900 11.53 -3.48 0.85
N PHE A 901 12.59 -4.21 1.22
CA PHE A 901 13.51 -4.90 0.32
C PHE A 901 13.99 -6.24 0.91
N PHE A 902 14.75 -7.01 0.12
CA PHE A 902 15.17 -8.38 0.48
C PHE A 902 16.66 -8.62 0.19
N GLU A 903 17.36 -9.28 1.12
CA GLU A 903 18.78 -9.57 0.97
C GLU A 903 19.05 -10.48 -0.24
N ALA A 904 19.87 -10.01 -1.18
CA ALA A 904 20.09 -10.63 -2.49
C ALA A 904 20.87 -11.96 -2.50
N ASP A 905 21.39 -12.39 -1.33
CA ASP A 905 22.14 -13.64 -1.15
C ASP A 905 21.44 -14.63 -0.19
N THR A 906 20.34 -14.24 0.49
CA THR A 906 19.61 -15.10 1.47
C THR A 906 18.08 -15.07 1.33
N GLY A 907 17.52 -13.96 0.83
CA GLY A 907 16.09 -13.71 0.77
C GLY A 907 15.47 -13.17 2.06
N ARG A 908 16.24 -12.89 3.13
CA ARG A 908 15.71 -12.28 4.35
C ARG A 908 15.09 -10.91 4.04
N GLY A 909 13.98 -10.58 4.69
CA GLY A 909 13.35 -9.26 4.59
C GLY A 909 14.10 -8.22 5.39
N LEU A 910 14.16 -6.98 4.88
CA LEU A 910 14.90 -5.84 5.43
C LEU A 910 14.18 -4.52 5.16
N GLY A 911 14.46 -3.50 6.00
CA GLY A 911 13.67 -2.26 6.06
C GLY A 911 12.22 -2.53 6.50
N ALA A 912 11.35 -1.53 6.34
CA ALA A 912 9.96 -1.53 6.83
C ALA A 912 9.24 -2.89 6.75
N SER A 913 9.06 -3.57 7.89
CA SER A 913 8.42 -4.90 7.96
C SER A 913 6.95 -4.92 7.55
N HIS A 914 6.34 -3.73 7.45
CA HIS A 914 4.94 -3.50 7.13
C HIS A 914 4.74 -2.67 5.85
N GLN A 915 5.72 -2.72 4.93
CA GLN A 915 5.64 -2.25 3.54
C GLN A 915 4.62 -3.06 2.72
N CYS A 916 3.36 -3.01 3.13
CA CYS A 916 2.20 -3.42 2.36
C CYS A 916 1.91 -2.44 1.21
N GLY A 917 2.87 -1.60 0.81
CA GLY A 917 2.83 -0.68 -0.32
C GLY A 917 3.20 -1.34 -1.64
N TRP A 918 4.47 -1.24 -2.06
CA TRP A 918 4.93 -1.86 -3.30
C TRP A 918 5.17 -3.37 -3.18
N THR A 919 5.48 -3.90 -1.99
CA THR A 919 5.76 -5.33 -1.86
C THR A 919 4.46 -6.15 -2.06
N SER A 920 3.30 -5.53 -1.81
CA SER A 920 1.97 -6.01 -2.21
C SER A 920 1.78 -6.23 -3.71
N LEU A 921 2.71 -5.81 -4.58
CA LEU A 921 2.79 -6.29 -5.97
C LEU A 921 2.89 -7.83 -6.06
N VAL A 922 3.35 -8.51 -5.00
CA VAL A 922 3.32 -9.99 -4.92
C VAL A 922 1.91 -10.55 -5.11
N ALA A 923 0.87 -9.88 -4.62
CA ALA A 923 -0.52 -10.27 -4.86
C ALA A 923 -0.87 -10.27 -6.36
N LYS A 924 -0.35 -9.31 -7.12
CA LYS A 924 -0.53 -9.23 -8.57
C LYS A 924 0.27 -10.30 -9.31
N ILE A 925 1.47 -10.64 -8.84
CA ILE A 925 2.32 -11.70 -9.40
C ILE A 925 1.71 -13.08 -9.14
N ILE A 926 1.20 -13.35 -7.92
CA ILE A 926 0.44 -14.58 -7.60
C ILE A 926 -0.82 -14.68 -8.47
N HIS A 927 -1.53 -13.57 -8.74
CA HIS A 927 -2.69 -13.60 -9.62
C HIS A 927 -2.36 -13.96 -11.09
N ASP A 928 -1.19 -13.57 -11.61
CA ASP A 928 -0.81 -13.89 -13.00
C ASP A 928 -0.08 -15.25 -13.13
N THR A 929 0.66 -15.70 -12.11
CA THR A 929 1.56 -16.89 -12.20
C THR A 929 1.46 -17.90 -11.05
N GLY A 930 0.63 -17.68 -10.02
CA GLY A 930 0.50 -18.59 -8.88
C GLY A 930 0.02 -20.00 -9.25
N VAL A 931 -0.69 -20.16 -10.37
CA VAL A 931 -1.17 -21.46 -10.90
C VAL A 931 -0.04 -22.29 -11.50
N SER A 932 1.03 -21.65 -11.98
CA SER A 932 2.24 -22.29 -12.54
C SER A 932 3.41 -22.32 -11.56
N CYS A 933 3.28 -21.70 -10.39
CA CYS A 933 4.37 -21.52 -9.44
C CYS A 933 4.82 -22.86 -8.85
N THR A 934 6.12 -23.13 -8.95
CA THR A 934 6.78 -24.32 -8.39
C THR A 934 7.27 -24.05 -6.97
N MET A 935 7.09 -25.00 -6.06
CA MET A 935 7.58 -24.92 -4.67
C MET A 935 9.08 -24.52 -4.63
N PRO A 936 9.51 -23.70 -3.65
CA PRO A 936 10.92 -23.45 -3.41
C PRO A 936 11.70 -24.77 -3.26
N GLN A 937 12.97 -24.77 -3.68
CA GLN A 937 13.88 -25.92 -3.68
C GLN A 937 13.41 -27.17 -4.47
N THR A 938 12.39 -27.08 -5.32
CA THR A 938 12.18 -28.10 -6.37
C THR A 938 13.39 -28.06 -7.33
N PRO A 939 14.14 -29.17 -7.56
CA PRO A 939 15.39 -29.14 -8.33
C PRO A 939 15.21 -28.52 -9.73
N LYS A 940 16.13 -27.61 -10.08
CA LYS A 940 16.11 -26.81 -11.33
C LYS A 940 16.21 -27.75 -12.56
N THR A 941 15.07 -28.06 -13.18
CA THR A 941 14.87 -28.87 -14.42
C THR A 941 15.05 -30.40 -14.29
N PRO A 942 14.50 -31.20 -15.22
CA PRO A 942 14.63 -32.66 -15.22
C PRO A 942 16.07 -33.20 -15.36
N LEU A 943 17.06 -32.38 -15.73
CA LEU A 943 18.46 -32.83 -15.81
C LEU A 943 19.12 -32.89 -14.42
N SER A 944 18.96 -31.85 -13.58
CA SER A 944 19.47 -31.92 -12.20
C SER A 944 18.72 -32.99 -11.39
N ALA A 945 17.41 -33.14 -11.64
CA ALA A 945 16.66 -34.26 -11.10
C ALA A 945 17.17 -35.63 -11.59
N ALA A 946 17.72 -35.74 -12.81
CA ALA A 946 18.31 -36.98 -13.30
C ALA A 946 19.65 -37.27 -12.61
N GLU A 947 20.54 -36.29 -12.47
CA GLU A 947 21.79 -36.45 -11.72
C GLU A 947 21.50 -36.87 -10.27
N HIS A 948 20.53 -36.22 -9.61
CA HIS A 948 20.10 -36.55 -8.25
C HIS A 948 19.34 -37.90 -8.11
N TYR A 949 18.96 -38.55 -9.23
CA TYR A 949 18.31 -39.88 -9.27
C TYR A 949 19.25 -41.00 -9.74
N PHE A 950 20.45 -40.68 -10.26
CA PHE A 950 21.39 -41.68 -10.79
C PHE A 950 22.54 -42.04 -9.83
N ASP A 951 22.65 -41.36 -8.68
CA ASP A 951 23.60 -41.71 -7.61
C ASP A 951 23.12 -42.86 -6.70
N ASP A 952 21.83 -43.24 -6.72
CA ASP A 952 21.28 -44.36 -5.93
C ASP A 952 21.12 -45.65 -6.76
N GLU A 953 21.67 -46.77 -6.25
CA GLU A 953 21.71 -48.05 -6.98
C GLU A 953 20.35 -48.77 -7.09
N VAL A 954 19.87 -48.88 -8.33
CA VAL A 954 19.11 -50.01 -8.91
C VAL A 954 18.57 -51.09 -7.94
N ILE A 955 17.36 -50.90 -7.43
CA ILE A 955 16.50 -52.02 -7.00
C ILE A 955 15.14 -51.94 -7.71
N THR A 956 14.73 -53.05 -8.33
CA THR A 956 13.55 -53.11 -9.21
C THR A 956 12.30 -53.62 -8.48
N GLY A 957 11.18 -52.91 -8.61
CA GLY A 957 9.86 -53.33 -8.11
C GLY A 957 8.71 -52.78 -8.94
N ARG A 958 7.88 -53.64 -9.53
CA ARG A 958 6.68 -53.25 -10.31
C ARG A 958 5.43 -53.28 -9.43
N HIS A 959 4.48 -52.36 -9.63
CA HIS A 959 3.19 -52.67 -10.27
C HIS A 959 2.31 -51.41 -10.48
N HIS A 960 1.49 -51.42 -11.54
CA HIS A 960 0.51 -50.35 -11.84
C HIS A 960 -0.84 -50.55 -11.16
N ALA A 961 -1.52 -49.44 -10.83
CA ALA A 961 -2.98 -49.36 -10.74
C ALA A 961 -3.50 -48.01 -11.28
N ARG A 962 -4.70 -48.01 -11.89
CA ARG A 962 -5.38 -46.82 -12.47
C ARG A 962 -6.61 -46.44 -11.66
N ARG A 963 -6.85 -45.15 -11.43
CA ARG A 963 -8.15 -44.43 -11.38
C ARG A 963 -7.84 -42.95 -11.67
N LYS A 964 -8.51 -42.19 -12.56
CA LYS A 964 -9.94 -41.98 -12.92
C LYS A 964 -10.72 -41.08 -11.94
N SER A 965 -10.79 -39.79 -12.33
CA SER A 965 -11.95 -38.87 -12.31
C SER A 965 -12.73 -38.64 -11.01
N ALA A 966 -12.81 -37.37 -10.61
CA ALA A 966 -13.68 -36.88 -9.54
C ALA A 966 -15.17 -36.84 -9.91
N VAL A 967 -16.03 -36.87 -8.89
CA VAL A 967 -17.37 -36.23 -8.81
C VAL A 967 -17.63 -35.86 -7.34
N SER A 968 -18.42 -34.82 -7.11
CA SER A 968 -18.75 -34.19 -5.82
C SER A 968 -19.32 -35.09 -4.72
N ILE A 969 -18.97 -34.80 -3.46
CA ILE A 969 -19.80 -35.03 -2.27
C ILE A 969 -19.86 -33.72 -1.45
N ARG A 970 -21.01 -33.44 -0.82
CA ARG A 970 -21.26 -32.24 0.00
C ARG A 970 -20.57 -32.35 1.37
N LEU A 971 -20.24 -31.22 1.99
CA LEU A 971 -19.93 -31.18 3.41
C LEU A 971 -21.12 -31.67 4.24
N GLN A 972 -20.85 -32.51 5.23
CA GLN A 972 -21.59 -32.50 6.50
C GLN A 972 -20.60 -32.06 7.58
N ARG A 973 -21.00 -31.12 8.44
CA ARG A 973 -20.21 -30.74 9.62
C ARG A 973 -19.97 -31.97 10.49
N ARG A 974 -18.72 -32.20 10.89
CA ARG A 974 -18.36 -32.98 12.07
C ARG A 974 -17.38 -32.19 12.89
N THR A 975 -17.76 -31.89 14.13
CA THR A 975 -16.86 -31.47 15.19
C THR A 975 -15.84 -32.58 15.43
N HIS A 976 -14.58 -32.21 15.63
CA HIS A 976 -13.52 -33.13 16.04
C HIS A 976 -12.68 -32.47 17.12
N SER A 977 -12.94 -32.89 18.37
CA SER A 977 -12.04 -32.66 19.49
C SER A 977 -10.74 -33.45 19.27
N SER A 978 -9.60 -32.79 19.47
CA SER A 978 -8.27 -33.36 19.23
C SER A 978 -7.55 -33.62 20.56
N GLY A 979 -8.02 -34.62 21.31
CA GLY A 979 -7.33 -35.13 22.49
C GLY A 979 -6.02 -35.84 22.10
N ILE A 980 -4.89 -35.35 22.58
CA ILE A 980 -3.55 -35.93 22.32
C ILE A 980 -3.18 -36.88 23.46
N SER A 981 -2.67 -38.07 23.12
CA SER A 981 -2.05 -39.00 24.06
C SER A 981 -0.81 -39.64 23.43
N MET A 982 0.33 -39.54 24.11
CA MET A 982 1.58 -40.20 23.71
C MET A 982 1.86 -41.40 24.60
N GLY A 983 2.11 -42.57 23.99
CA GLY A 983 2.51 -43.79 24.69
C GLY A 983 3.32 -44.72 23.78
N PRO A 984 4.43 -45.32 24.25
CA PRO A 984 5.34 -46.11 23.42
C PRO A 984 4.81 -47.53 23.08
N PRO A 985 5.36 -48.19 22.05
CA PRO A 985 4.69 -49.30 21.36
C PRO A 985 4.85 -50.68 22.02
N SER A 986 3.84 -51.53 21.82
CA SER A 986 3.94 -52.99 22.02
C SER A 986 3.36 -53.74 20.80
N ARG A 987 3.61 -55.06 20.72
CA ARG A 987 3.52 -55.87 19.50
C ARG A 987 2.17 -56.61 19.31
N SER A 988 2.10 -57.24 18.14
CA SER A 988 1.43 -58.50 17.79
C SER A 988 -0.07 -58.50 17.46
N ASP A 989 -0.31 -58.51 16.14
CA ASP A 989 -0.85 -59.67 15.40
C ASP A 989 -2.34 -60.08 15.52
N THR A 990 -2.84 -60.54 14.36
CA THR A 990 -3.94 -61.52 14.14
C THR A 990 -5.39 -61.14 14.50
N ILE A 991 -6.43 -61.70 13.84
CA ILE A 991 -6.61 -62.11 12.42
C ILE A 991 -8.12 -62.33 12.16
N SER A 992 -8.62 -62.06 10.94
CA SER A 992 -9.89 -62.63 10.38
C SER A 992 -11.22 -62.22 11.07
N SER A 993 -12.44 -62.43 10.54
CA SER A 993 -12.97 -62.51 9.16
C SER A 993 -14.49 -62.80 9.16
N TYR A 994 -15.17 -62.60 8.02
CA TYR A 994 -16.41 -63.30 7.59
C TYR A 994 -17.73 -63.01 8.38
N TYR A 995 -18.96 -63.21 7.87
CA TYR A 995 -19.50 -63.64 6.55
C TYR A 995 -20.98 -63.16 6.38
N SER A 996 -21.51 -63.10 5.13
CA SER A 996 -22.88 -63.46 4.58
C SER A 996 -24.18 -63.38 5.44
N ASP A 997 -25.41 -63.23 4.92
CA ASP A 997 -26.00 -62.99 3.57
C ASP A 997 -27.52 -62.66 3.70
N ASP A 998 -28.18 -62.27 2.58
CA ASP A 998 -29.62 -62.42 2.20
C ASP A 998 -30.79 -61.93 3.12
N GLY A 999 -32.01 -61.60 2.63
CA GLY A 999 -32.51 -61.45 1.25
C GLY A 999 -34.07 -61.40 1.11
N ALA A 1000 -34.59 -60.79 0.03
CA ALA A 1000 -36.00 -60.77 -0.48
C ALA A 1000 -37.14 -60.09 0.36
N GLY A 1001 -38.27 -59.59 -0.20
CA GLY A 1001 -38.68 -59.34 -1.61
C GLY A 1001 -40.19 -58.98 -1.83
N PHE A 1002 -40.54 -58.42 -3.02
CA PHE A 1002 -41.91 -58.19 -3.62
C PHE A 1002 -42.86 -57.11 -3.00
N GLY A 1003 -43.74 -56.37 -3.73
CA GLY A 1003 -43.94 -56.14 -5.20
C GLY A 1003 -45.22 -55.31 -5.58
N GLU A 1004 -45.19 -54.56 -6.72
CA GLU A 1004 -46.26 -54.13 -7.71
C GLU A 1004 -47.60 -53.42 -7.26
N GLU A 1005 -48.38 -52.58 -8.00
CA GLU A 1005 -48.41 -51.92 -9.37
C GLU A 1005 -49.35 -50.63 -9.34
N VAL A 1006 -49.11 -49.49 -10.04
CA VAL A 1006 -49.70 -48.93 -11.34
C VAL A 1006 -51.25 -48.72 -11.38
N PRO A 1007 -51.93 -47.60 -11.86
CA PRO A 1007 -51.73 -46.59 -12.97
C PRO A 1007 -51.69 -45.07 -12.52
N ARG A 1008 -51.83 -43.91 -13.24
CA ARG A 1008 -52.39 -43.33 -14.54
C ARG A 1008 -53.91 -42.93 -14.56
N SER A 1009 -54.45 -41.89 -15.26
CA SER A 1009 -54.00 -40.84 -16.25
C SER A 1009 -54.93 -39.57 -16.37
N GLU A 1010 -54.54 -38.58 -17.22
CA GLU A 1010 -55.24 -37.50 -18.04
C GLU A 1010 -56.79 -37.37 -18.10
N SER A 1011 -57.49 -36.29 -18.58
CA SER A 1011 -57.33 -34.82 -18.81
C SER A 1011 -58.66 -34.22 -19.40
N GLU A 1012 -58.96 -32.88 -19.39
CA GLU A 1012 -59.75 -32.10 -20.42
C GLU A 1012 -60.12 -30.61 -20.04
N ARG A 1013 -61.11 -29.94 -20.70
CA ARG A 1013 -61.24 -28.46 -20.86
C ARG A 1013 -62.67 -27.85 -20.72
N LYS A 1014 -62.75 -26.50 -20.64
CA LYS A 1014 -63.86 -25.58 -21.08
C LYS A 1014 -65.14 -25.56 -20.21
N THR A 1015 -66.08 -24.58 -20.24
CA THR A 1015 -66.51 -23.39 -21.06
C THR A 1015 -67.45 -22.53 -20.15
N ASP A 1016 -67.89 -21.27 -20.31
CA ASP A 1016 -67.64 -20.05 -21.16
C ASP A 1016 -68.43 -18.84 -20.52
N SER A 1017 -68.65 -17.70 -21.23
CA SER A 1017 -69.54 -16.51 -20.94
C SER A 1017 -69.03 -15.38 -20.01
N ALA A 1018 -69.40 -14.09 -20.14
CA ALA A 1018 -69.97 -13.24 -21.23
C ALA A 1018 -70.18 -11.79 -20.65
N ASP A 1019 -70.11 -10.64 -21.33
CA ASP A 1019 -69.45 -10.17 -22.59
C ASP A 1019 -68.76 -8.80 -22.24
N PHE A 1020 -68.86 -7.58 -22.81
CA PHE A 1020 -69.33 -6.84 -24.02
C PHE A 1020 -68.76 -5.37 -23.85
N GLU A 1021 -68.69 -4.37 -24.76
CA GLU A 1021 -68.98 -4.11 -26.19
C GLU A 1021 -68.21 -2.82 -26.64
N ASP A 1022 -67.39 -2.87 -27.72
CA ASP A 1022 -67.05 -1.85 -28.77
C ASP A 1022 -66.74 -0.32 -28.46
N LEU A 1023 -66.09 0.51 -29.31
CA LEU A 1023 -65.34 0.41 -30.59
C LEU A 1023 -64.39 1.62 -30.84
N GLU A 1024 -63.67 1.58 -31.97
CA GLU A 1024 -62.95 2.61 -32.78
C GLU A 1024 -63.43 4.10 -32.73
N ALA A 1025 -62.71 5.13 -33.21
CA ALA A 1025 -61.29 5.39 -33.59
C ALA A 1025 -61.15 6.91 -33.95
N GLY A 1026 -59.94 7.41 -34.29
CA GLY A 1026 -59.82 8.69 -35.03
C GLY A 1026 -58.57 9.55 -34.76
N THR A 1027 -57.72 9.72 -35.79
CA THR A 1027 -56.58 10.67 -35.82
C THR A 1027 -57.00 12.12 -36.07
N ILE A 1028 -56.21 13.10 -35.59
CA ILE A 1028 -55.80 14.31 -36.36
C ILE A 1028 -54.70 15.11 -35.64
N SER A 1029 -53.78 15.71 -36.41
CA SER A 1029 -53.06 16.95 -36.07
C SER A 1029 -52.98 17.81 -37.35
N PRO A 1030 -52.84 19.15 -37.28
CA PRO A 1030 -51.48 19.71 -37.42
C PRO A 1030 -51.22 21.14 -36.83
N LYS A 1031 -49.92 21.47 -36.70
CA LYS A 1031 -49.19 22.75 -36.97
C LYS A 1031 -49.81 24.12 -36.56
N THR A 1032 -49.19 24.93 -35.67
CA THR A 1032 -47.96 25.80 -35.81
C THR A 1032 -48.25 27.24 -36.32
N VAL A 1033 -47.46 28.23 -35.82
CA VAL A 1033 -47.14 29.60 -36.37
C VAL A 1033 -47.65 30.82 -35.54
N HIS A 1034 -46.67 31.60 -35.01
CA HIS A 1034 -46.50 33.08 -34.85
C HIS A 1034 -47.69 34.08 -34.69
N SER A 1035 -47.55 35.28 -34.06
CA SER A 1035 -46.45 35.92 -33.30
C SER A 1035 -46.80 37.31 -32.67
N LEU A 1036 -45.95 37.75 -31.73
CA LEU A 1036 -45.53 39.15 -31.42
C LEU A 1036 -46.42 40.16 -30.63
N ASN A 1037 -45.76 40.73 -29.60
CA ASN A 1037 -45.79 42.12 -29.11
C ASN A 1037 -47.00 42.69 -28.33
N ARG A 1038 -46.79 42.84 -27.01
CA ARG A 1038 -46.76 44.17 -26.35
C ARG A 1038 -45.79 44.20 -25.15
N THR A 1039 -45.03 45.29 -25.06
CA THR A 1039 -44.16 45.76 -23.96
C THR A 1039 -44.94 46.01 -22.66
N SER A 1040 -44.39 45.99 -21.43
CA SER A 1040 -43.06 45.67 -20.86
C SER A 1040 -43.24 45.59 -19.30
N SER A 1041 -42.28 45.43 -18.38
CA SER A 1041 -40.79 45.50 -18.38
C SER A 1041 -40.19 44.51 -17.33
N HIS A 1042 -38.99 44.80 -16.77
CA HIS A 1042 -38.27 43.95 -15.81
C HIS A 1042 -38.34 44.45 -14.36
N VAL A 1043 -38.25 43.51 -13.41
CA VAL A 1043 -37.20 43.49 -12.38
C VAL A 1043 -36.60 42.09 -12.34
N ASP A 1044 -35.31 42.00 -12.11
CA ASP A 1044 -34.50 40.78 -11.92
C ASP A 1044 -33.61 41.02 -10.69
N THR A 1045 -33.29 40.01 -9.89
CA THR A 1045 -32.29 40.13 -8.80
C THR A 1045 -31.57 38.83 -8.50
N SER A 1046 -30.28 38.96 -8.20
CA SER A 1046 -29.27 37.90 -8.07
C SER A 1046 -28.28 38.22 -6.93
N ASP A 1047 -27.30 37.34 -6.75
CA ASP A 1047 -25.98 37.57 -6.13
C ASP A 1047 -25.88 37.91 -4.63
N SER A 1048 -25.10 37.10 -3.91
CA SER A 1048 -24.53 37.47 -2.61
C SER A 1048 -23.16 36.80 -2.34
N TYR A 1049 -22.20 36.89 -3.27
CA TYR A 1049 -20.78 36.66 -2.96
C TYR A 1049 -19.76 37.40 -3.86
N PHE A 1050 -20.13 38.54 -4.46
CA PHE A 1050 -19.17 39.39 -5.19
C PHE A 1050 -19.58 40.88 -5.17
N ARG A 1051 -19.26 41.59 -4.07
CA ARG A 1051 -18.89 43.03 -4.06
C ARG A 1051 -18.58 43.51 -2.65
N ASP A 1052 -17.30 43.77 -2.40
CA ASP A 1052 -16.90 44.90 -1.55
C ASP A 1052 -15.67 45.65 -2.14
N ILE A 1053 -15.64 45.73 -3.47
CA ILE A 1053 -14.62 46.44 -4.25
C ILE A 1053 -15.32 47.33 -5.29
N ARG A 1054 -15.96 48.42 -4.83
CA ARG A 1054 -16.19 49.60 -5.71
C ARG A 1054 -16.47 50.95 -5.05
N GLU A 1055 -16.36 51.11 -3.73
CA GLU A 1055 -16.42 52.45 -3.10
C GLU A 1055 -15.05 53.19 -3.10
N LEU A 1056 -13.99 52.58 -3.64
CA LEU A 1056 -12.62 53.15 -3.58
C LEU A 1056 -12.17 53.91 -4.85
N VAL A 1057 -13.00 54.03 -5.89
CA VAL A 1057 -12.56 54.52 -7.23
C VAL A 1057 -13.10 55.93 -7.58
N SER A 1058 -13.90 56.56 -6.71
CA SER A 1058 -14.45 57.91 -6.93
C SER A 1058 -13.63 59.05 -6.28
N ARG A 1059 -12.46 58.77 -5.69
CA ARG A 1059 -11.67 59.77 -4.92
C ARG A 1059 -10.25 60.09 -5.39
N LEU A 1060 -9.67 59.35 -6.35
CA LEU A 1060 -8.35 59.68 -6.90
C LEU A 1060 -8.38 59.64 -8.43
N GLY A 1061 -8.39 60.82 -9.04
CA GLY A 1061 -8.22 61.00 -10.47
C GLY A 1061 -7.22 62.11 -10.78
N SER A 1062 -6.64 62.03 -11.98
CA SER A 1062 -5.88 63.05 -12.72
C SER A 1062 -4.49 63.52 -12.23
N THR A 1063 -3.54 63.45 -13.19
CA THR A 1063 -2.36 64.33 -13.42
C THR A 1063 -1.17 64.24 -12.42
N ASN A 1064 0.12 64.30 -12.84
CA ASN A 1064 0.70 64.54 -14.17
C ASN A 1064 2.12 63.90 -14.37
N VAL A 1065 2.34 63.33 -15.57
CA VAL A 1065 3.47 63.54 -16.52
C VAL A 1065 4.88 63.92 -16.00
N VAL A 1066 5.92 63.16 -16.40
CA VAL A 1066 7.12 63.58 -17.18
C VAL A 1066 7.95 62.34 -17.59
N ASP A 1067 8.84 62.48 -18.59
CA ASP A 1067 9.48 61.41 -19.36
C ASP A 1067 11.03 61.36 -19.19
N HIS A 1068 11.64 60.25 -19.63
CA HIS A 1068 13.07 60.04 -19.99
C HIS A 1068 14.21 60.26 -18.95
N GLY A 1069 15.18 59.32 -18.92
CA GLY A 1069 16.53 59.58 -18.36
C GLY A 1069 17.43 58.35 -18.18
N ASN A 1070 18.46 58.20 -19.02
CA ASN A 1070 19.59 57.27 -18.78
C ASN A 1070 20.49 57.80 -17.65
N PHE A 1071 21.26 56.94 -16.96
CA PHE A 1071 22.72 56.86 -17.14
C PHE A 1071 23.38 55.69 -16.39
N ASN A 1072 24.57 55.28 -16.86
CA ASN A 1072 25.49 54.38 -16.15
C ASN A 1072 26.21 55.13 -15.01
N GLY A 1073 26.66 54.40 -13.98
CA GLY A 1073 27.60 54.91 -12.97
C GLY A 1073 28.12 53.82 -12.04
N GLU A 1074 29.41 53.50 -12.14
CA GLU A 1074 30.13 52.65 -11.18
C GLU A 1074 30.47 53.47 -9.92
N LEU A 1075 30.57 52.82 -8.73
CA LEU A 1075 31.68 52.96 -7.76
C LEU A 1075 31.44 52.22 -6.42
N SER A 1076 32.12 51.07 -6.28
CA SER A 1076 32.99 50.65 -5.14
C SER A 1076 32.59 50.76 -3.64
N CYS A 1077 33.08 49.75 -2.88
CA CYS A 1077 33.45 49.73 -1.44
C CYS A 1077 32.37 49.37 -0.38
N ASP A 1078 32.25 48.07 -0.11
CA ASP A 1078 32.72 47.35 1.09
C ASP A 1078 32.37 47.74 2.56
N PHE A 1079 32.36 46.67 3.37
CA PHE A 1079 32.53 46.52 4.83
C PHE A 1079 31.33 46.56 5.81
N ASP A 1080 31.20 45.42 6.51
CA ASP A 1080 30.66 45.11 7.84
C ASP A 1080 29.19 45.48 8.20
N SER A 1081 28.45 44.66 8.95
CA SER A 1081 28.82 43.45 9.72
C SER A 1081 27.74 42.36 9.65
#